data_AF-A0A223RUZ9-F1
#
_entry.id   AF-A0A223RUZ9-F1
#
_cell.length_a   1.000
_cell.length_b   1.000
_cell.length_c   1.000
_cell.angle_alpha   90.00
_cell.angle_beta   90.00
_cell.angle_gamma   90.00
#
_symmetry.space_group_name_H-M   'P 1'
#
loop_
_entity.id
_entity.type
_entity.pdbx_description
1 polymer ?
#
loop_
_entity_poly.entity_id
_entity_poly.type
_entity_poly.pdbx_seq_one_letter_code
_entity_poly.pdbx_strand_id
1 'polypeptide(L)'
;MTTQNAVPGDELLGFLELLASKAPTSRIEQWAERLRQEHDDPETVKRIDRANELARLVVNTSPSSPRREEGMAALVETARDLTRPREIDPLLRLVVKRARLLLNLDMAWLALRDSADDHYSVRAADGHISTLTVGLQLPEHEELGERARRHSVPSWSADYLTDARFTHSEEVAEMIRAEGLCSVLAVPLVDENADLGTLYVAARTEHVFRGEEITLMASLGELVSVAVERTRLLETTRNELDALRQNTSDAVHYSRVAHKLHDTHSRLLDLVLRGCGLRTLLREAARELGGTLLLRDNLGNKLCASGRIPEIEDVEHRWISADVSDGEAPFQPLRRIWSCPVSAGQEQLGTLLMRRERQPGEHELRLLSLFAQSVSILLLIQRGTAFAEGQLREELFEDLLNCSWLTPEQYAERARRLSIDLNEPHTVVIARPEGKGLGRAAGWASSYTARRSGLKNVRGDQLVLLLPGSDAAAEGRAVFEELSGLLDHPVTVGAAGPFSGTAALLDTYREAVRCLDALTALGNTGQSAAADELGFLGMLLSDNHDVDSFIRSAIGPVLEYDAAQSTELVRTLQAYLHSGNSPTNAAEALYVHPNTVSRRLERVTTLLGPGWQRPDQLLEIQLALRLHRARHTLRQNDDRVLLTGRSGRSAQ
;
A
#
# COMPACT_ATOMS: atom_id res chain seq x y z
N MET A 1 -65.75 111.74 -14.02
CA MET A 1 -65.88 110.56 -14.90
C MET A 1 -64.49 110.17 -15.33
N THR A 2 -64.11 108.99 -14.88
CA THR A 2 -62.89 108.22 -15.10
C THR A 2 -62.57 108.00 -16.58
N THR A 3 -61.39 108.40 -17.03
CA THR A 3 -60.70 107.77 -18.16
C THR A 3 -59.48 107.04 -17.60
N GLN A 4 -59.57 105.72 -17.64
CA GLN A 4 -58.54 104.76 -17.25
C GLN A 4 -57.28 104.98 -18.09
N ASN A 5 -56.17 105.29 -17.44
CA ASN A 5 -54.84 104.97 -17.97
C ASN A 5 -54.68 103.45 -17.89
N ALA A 6 -55.01 102.76 -18.97
CA ALA A 6 -54.56 101.41 -19.19
C ALA A 6 -53.15 101.48 -19.79
N VAL A 7 -52.20 100.74 -19.21
CA VAL A 7 -50.98 100.34 -19.91
C VAL A 7 -51.39 99.82 -21.30
N PRO A 8 -50.84 100.33 -22.42
CA PRO A 8 -51.14 99.78 -23.73
C PRO A 8 -50.84 98.27 -23.70
N GLY A 9 -51.78 97.45 -24.15
CA GLY A 9 -51.60 95.98 -24.18
C GLY A 9 -50.30 95.55 -24.87
N ASP A 10 -49.75 96.39 -25.76
CA ASP A 10 -48.49 96.19 -26.47
C ASP A 10 -47.25 96.15 -25.55
N GLU A 11 -47.22 96.89 -24.44
CA GLU A 11 -46.04 96.94 -23.56
C GLU A 11 -45.91 95.67 -22.69
N LEU A 12 -47.06 95.13 -22.25
CA LEU A 12 -47.13 93.83 -21.57
C LEU A 12 -46.95 92.66 -22.54
N LEU A 13 -47.26 92.86 -23.83
CA LEU A 13 -46.96 91.90 -24.90
C LEU A 13 -45.45 91.64 -24.97
N GLY A 14 -44.61 92.66 -24.72
CA GLY A 14 -43.15 92.52 -24.67
C GLY A 14 -42.66 91.51 -23.62
N PHE A 15 -43.32 91.40 -22.46
CA PHE A 15 -43.01 90.34 -21.49
C PHE A 15 -43.38 88.96 -22.03
N LEU A 16 -44.51 88.83 -22.72
CA LEU A 16 -44.92 87.57 -23.35
C LEU A 16 -44.00 87.19 -24.51
N GLU A 17 -43.51 88.14 -25.30
CA GLU A 17 -42.51 87.90 -26.36
C GLU A 17 -41.15 87.49 -25.79
N LEU A 18 -40.72 88.11 -24.68
CA LEU A 18 -39.51 87.71 -23.96
C LEU A 18 -39.63 86.31 -23.36
N LEU A 19 -40.82 85.95 -22.84
CA LEU A 19 -41.11 84.60 -22.37
C LEU A 19 -41.16 83.59 -23.52
N ALA A 20 -41.82 83.92 -24.63
CA ALA A 20 -41.93 83.08 -25.81
C ALA A 20 -40.55 82.82 -26.47
N SER A 21 -39.66 83.82 -26.46
CA SER A 21 -38.28 83.70 -26.94
C SER A 21 -37.31 83.08 -25.91
N LYS A 22 -37.79 82.67 -24.73
CA LYS A 22 -36.98 82.13 -23.62
C LYS A 22 -35.80 83.03 -23.24
N ALA A 23 -36.04 84.33 -23.19
CA ALA A 23 -35.02 85.30 -22.81
C ALA A 23 -34.51 85.05 -21.37
N PRO A 24 -33.21 85.23 -21.09
CA PRO A 24 -32.66 85.08 -19.75
C PRO A 24 -33.28 86.10 -18.79
N THR A 25 -33.36 85.74 -17.50
CA THR A 25 -33.97 86.56 -16.43
C THR A 25 -33.44 88.00 -16.40
N SER A 26 -32.15 88.20 -16.69
CA SER A 26 -31.53 89.52 -16.77
C SER A 26 -32.13 90.43 -17.86
N ARG A 27 -32.55 89.87 -18.99
CA ARG A 27 -33.17 90.63 -20.09
C ARG A 27 -34.63 91.01 -19.76
N ILE A 28 -35.32 90.16 -19.00
CA ILE A 28 -36.67 90.43 -18.48
C ILE A 28 -36.63 91.54 -17.44
N GLU A 29 -35.63 91.53 -16.55
CA GLU A 29 -35.41 92.60 -15.57
C GLU A 29 -35.07 93.94 -16.22
N GLN A 30 -34.19 93.94 -17.23
CA GLN A 30 -33.85 95.14 -17.99
C GLN A 30 -35.05 95.73 -18.75
N TRP A 31 -35.93 94.87 -19.27
CA TRP A 31 -37.17 95.29 -19.90
C TRP A 31 -38.14 95.94 -18.89
N ALA A 32 -38.29 95.33 -17.72
CA ALA A 32 -39.11 95.86 -16.64
C ALA A 32 -38.60 97.23 -16.14
N GLU A 33 -37.28 97.37 -15.97
CA GLU A 33 -36.67 98.61 -15.52
C GLU A 33 -36.83 99.74 -16.55
N ARG A 34 -36.73 99.42 -17.85
CA ARG A 34 -36.98 100.40 -18.91
C ARG A 34 -38.43 100.91 -18.89
N LEU A 35 -39.40 99.99 -18.81
CA LEU A 35 -40.82 100.36 -18.72
C LEU A 35 -41.12 101.15 -17.43
N ARG A 36 -40.43 100.87 -16.33
CA ARG A 36 -40.56 101.63 -15.08
C ARG A 36 -40.09 103.08 -15.22
N GLN A 37 -39.06 103.34 -16.02
CA GLN A 37 -38.52 104.69 -16.25
C GLN A 37 -39.38 105.52 -17.21
N GLU A 38 -40.17 104.88 -18.05
CA GLU A 38 -41.03 105.54 -19.06
C GLU A 38 -42.42 105.92 -18.49
N HIS A 39 -42.79 105.43 -17.30
CA HIS A 39 -44.12 105.64 -16.69
C HIS A 39 -44.05 106.10 -15.22
N ASP A 40 -44.65 107.26 -14.92
CA ASP A 40 -44.69 107.87 -13.58
C ASP A 40 -45.97 107.54 -12.76
N ASP A 41 -46.93 106.81 -13.34
CA ASP A 41 -48.19 106.46 -12.66
C ASP A 41 -48.02 105.29 -11.67
N PRO A 42 -48.33 105.46 -10.37
CA PRO A 42 -48.08 104.44 -9.34
C PRO A 42 -48.81 103.10 -9.56
N GLU A 43 -50.00 103.12 -10.18
CA GLU A 43 -50.74 101.88 -10.46
C GLU A 43 -50.18 101.13 -11.68
N THR A 44 -49.67 101.86 -12.67
CA THR A 44 -48.98 101.30 -13.84
C THR A 44 -47.66 100.62 -13.46
N VAL A 45 -46.84 101.28 -12.63
CA VAL A 45 -45.56 100.71 -12.15
C VAL A 45 -45.78 99.40 -11.36
N LYS A 46 -46.81 99.34 -10.49
CA LYS A 46 -47.16 98.08 -9.78
C LYS A 46 -47.51 96.94 -10.72
N ARG A 47 -48.18 97.22 -11.85
CA ARG A 47 -48.53 96.21 -12.85
C ARG A 47 -47.30 95.70 -13.59
N ILE A 48 -46.35 96.58 -13.91
CA ILE A 48 -45.06 96.21 -14.51
C ILE A 48 -44.24 95.35 -13.55
N ASP A 49 -44.15 95.74 -12.28
CA ASP A 49 -43.45 94.96 -11.25
C ASP A 49 -44.08 93.58 -11.08
N ARG A 50 -45.41 93.51 -11.07
CA ARG A 50 -46.13 92.23 -11.00
C ARG A 50 -45.94 91.37 -12.24
N ALA A 51 -45.89 91.97 -13.44
CA ALA A 51 -45.63 91.26 -14.68
C ALA A 51 -44.19 90.71 -14.73
N ASN A 52 -43.20 91.49 -14.26
CA ASN A 52 -41.82 91.04 -14.11
C ASN A 52 -41.73 89.88 -13.11
N GLU A 53 -42.35 90.01 -11.94
CA GLU A 53 -42.38 88.96 -10.92
C GLU A 53 -43.01 87.66 -11.46
N LEU A 54 -44.15 87.76 -12.15
CA LEU A 54 -44.82 86.61 -12.78
C LEU A 54 -44.00 86.02 -13.93
N ALA A 55 -43.38 86.83 -14.79
CA ALA A 55 -42.52 86.35 -15.87
C ALA A 55 -41.31 85.60 -15.32
N ARG A 56 -40.67 86.13 -14.26
CA ARG A 56 -39.57 85.46 -13.56
C ARG A 56 -40.02 84.16 -12.91
N LEU A 57 -41.21 84.15 -12.30
CA LEU A 57 -41.77 82.95 -11.69
C LEU A 57 -42.05 81.88 -12.76
N VAL A 58 -42.59 82.26 -13.93
CA VAL A 58 -42.79 81.36 -15.09
C VAL A 58 -41.46 80.82 -15.62
N VAL A 59 -40.42 81.63 -15.81
CA VAL A 59 -39.08 81.13 -16.22
C VAL A 59 -38.50 80.15 -15.20
N ASN A 60 -38.67 80.42 -13.91
CA ASN A 60 -38.16 79.57 -12.83
C ASN A 60 -39.00 78.30 -12.59
N THR A 61 -40.26 78.28 -13.04
CA THR A 61 -41.21 77.15 -12.90
C THR A 61 -41.45 76.40 -14.19
N SER A 62 -40.94 76.89 -15.32
CA SER A 62 -41.07 76.22 -16.61
C SER A 62 -40.35 74.87 -16.54
N PRO A 63 -41.02 73.76 -16.91
CA PRO A 63 -40.42 72.44 -16.84
C PRO A 63 -39.15 72.35 -17.69
N SER A 64 -38.22 71.54 -17.18
CA SER A 64 -36.98 71.12 -17.81
C SER A 64 -37.09 70.99 -19.33
N SER A 65 -36.08 71.49 -20.05
CA SER A 65 -35.96 71.36 -21.51
C SER A 65 -36.34 69.94 -21.97
N PRO A 66 -37.13 69.74 -23.05
CA PRO A 66 -37.53 68.39 -23.51
C PRO A 66 -36.35 67.44 -23.73
N ARG A 67 -35.17 67.98 -24.05
CA ARG A 67 -33.90 67.24 -24.15
C ARG A 67 -33.44 66.60 -22.83
N ARG A 68 -33.74 67.21 -21.68
CA ARG A 68 -33.38 66.69 -20.35
C ARG A 68 -34.30 65.54 -19.94
N GLU A 69 -35.58 65.59 -20.30
CA GLU A 69 -36.53 64.50 -20.06
C GLU A 69 -36.23 63.28 -20.94
N GLU A 70 -35.96 63.50 -22.24
CA GLU A 70 -35.52 62.45 -23.16
C GLU A 70 -34.19 61.81 -22.72
N GLY A 71 -33.20 62.63 -22.34
CA GLY A 71 -31.92 62.15 -21.83
C GLY A 71 -32.03 61.34 -20.54
N MET A 72 -32.89 61.77 -19.60
CA MET A 72 -33.13 61.03 -18.35
C MET A 72 -33.85 59.70 -18.60
N ALA A 73 -34.83 59.67 -19.50
CA ALA A 73 -35.52 58.44 -19.88
C ALA A 73 -34.54 57.43 -20.51
N ALA A 74 -33.65 57.90 -21.40
CA ALA A 74 -32.59 57.09 -22.01
C ALA A 74 -31.57 56.58 -20.98
N LEU A 75 -31.21 57.38 -19.97
CA LEU A 75 -30.35 56.94 -18.85
C LEU A 75 -31.02 55.85 -18.00
N VAL A 76 -32.30 55.99 -17.65
CA VAL A 76 -33.04 54.98 -16.87
C VAL A 76 -33.14 53.66 -17.64
N GLU A 77 -33.40 53.72 -18.95
CA GLU A 77 -33.40 52.53 -19.80
C GLU A 77 -32.00 51.88 -19.85
N THR A 78 -30.95 52.69 -19.99
CA THR A 78 -29.57 52.22 -19.98
C THR A 78 -29.20 51.58 -18.64
N ALA A 79 -29.54 52.20 -17.52
CA ALA A 79 -29.33 51.65 -16.18
C ALA A 79 -30.01 50.27 -16.03
N ARG A 80 -31.26 50.13 -16.48
CA ARG A 80 -31.96 48.83 -16.47
C ARG A 80 -31.23 47.78 -17.29
N ASP A 81 -30.73 48.12 -18.46
CA ASP A 81 -30.01 47.16 -19.31
C ASP A 81 -28.63 46.79 -18.75
N LEU A 82 -27.94 47.72 -18.09
CA LEU A 82 -26.67 47.49 -17.40
C LEU A 82 -26.83 46.62 -16.14
N THR A 83 -28.02 46.58 -15.53
CA THR A 83 -28.26 45.71 -14.35
C THR A 83 -28.37 44.22 -14.68
N ARG A 84 -28.57 43.87 -15.96
CA ARG A 84 -28.70 42.46 -16.40
C ARG A 84 -27.33 41.77 -16.38
N PRO A 85 -27.25 40.54 -15.85
CA PRO A 85 -26.00 39.79 -15.83
C PRO A 85 -25.52 39.53 -17.26
N ARG A 86 -24.33 40.03 -17.58
CA ARG A 86 -23.65 39.89 -18.88
C ARG A 86 -22.16 39.66 -18.63
N GLU A 87 -21.52 38.97 -19.55
CA GLU A 87 -20.06 38.96 -19.66
C GLU A 87 -19.53 40.36 -19.98
N ILE A 88 -18.25 40.59 -19.70
CA ILE A 88 -17.64 41.92 -19.83
C ILE A 88 -17.71 42.47 -21.27
N ASP A 89 -17.31 41.73 -22.30
CA ASP A 89 -17.24 42.27 -23.67
C ASP A 89 -18.61 42.64 -24.28
N PRO A 90 -19.68 41.84 -24.10
CA PRO A 90 -21.04 42.26 -24.48
C PRO A 90 -21.53 43.50 -23.72
N LEU A 91 -21.16 43.65 -22.44
CA LEU A 91 -21.50 44.83 -21.64
C LEU A 91 -20.80 46.08 -22.21
N LEU A 92 -19.50 46.02 -22.48
CA LEU A 92 -18.73 47.16 -23.00
C LEU A 92 -19.28 47.64 -24.34
N ARG A 93 -19.61 46.72 -25.26
CA ARG A 93 -20.23 47.04 -26.55
C ARG A 93 -21.59 47.74 -26.42
N LEU A 94 -22.40 47.30 -25.44
CA LEU A 94 -23.67 47.95 -25.14
C LEU A 94 -23.47 49.37 -24.61
N VAL A 95 -22.50 49.57 -23.73
CA VAL A 95 -22.17 50.87 -23.14
C VAL A 95 -21.79 51.88 -24.21
N VAL A 96 -20.82 51.57 -25.07
CA VAL A 96 -20.36 52.51 -26.11
C VAL A 96 -21.49 52.86 -27.10
N LYS A 97 -22.32 51.88 -27.45
CA LYS A 97 -23.49 52.12 -28.30
C LYS A 97 -24.51 53.05 -27.65
N ARG A 98 -24.79 52.87 -26.36
CA ARG A 98 -25.72 53.74 -25.60
C ARG A 98 -25.14 55.13 -25.43
N ALA A 99 -23.85 55.26 -25.10
CA ALA A 99 -23.14 56.54 -24.97
C ALA A 99 -23.22 57.38 -26.26
N ARG A 100 -22.96 56.76 -27.42
CA ARG A 100 -23.04 57.43 -28.72
C ARG A 100 -24.46 57.93 -29.02
N LEU A 101 -25.46 57.09 -28.79
CA LEU A 101 -26.86 57.43 -29.05
C LEU A 101 -27.43 58.47 -28.08
N LEU A 102 -26.93 58.52 -26.85
CA LEU A 102 -27.44 59.40 -25.79
C LEU A 102 -27.23 60.89 -26.12
N LEU A 103 -26.10 61.24 -26.74
CA LEU A 103 -25.82 62.60 -27.24
C LEU A 103 -25.99 62.73 -28.76
N ASN A 104 -26.36 61.64 -29.46
CA ASN A 104 -26.44 61.56 -30.92
C ASN A 104 -25.15 62.05 -31.62
N LEU A 105 -24.01 61.55 -31.14
CA LEU A 105 -22.67 61.88 -31.67
C LEU A 105 -22.18 60.81 -32.65
N ASP A 106 -21.07 61.08 -33.31
CA ASP A 106 -20.54 60.22 -34.38
C ASP A 106 -19.87 58.96 -33.85
N MET A 107 -19.23 59.03 -32.67
CA MET A 107 -18.44 57.93 -32.14
C MET A 107 -18.40 57.91 -30.62
N ALA A 108 -18.30 56.71 -30.05
CA ALA A 108 -17.97 56.50 -28.65
C ALA A 108 -17.00 55.33 -28.50
N TRP A 109 -16.08 55.43 -27.55
CA TRP A 109 -15.18 54.32 -27.20
C TRP A 109 -14.90 54.30 -25.71
N LEU A 110 -14.47 53.16 -25.22
CA LEU A 110 -14.24 52.93 -23.81
C LEU A 110 -12.87 52.28 -23.64
N ALA A 111 -12.02 52.95 -22.86
CA ALA A 111 -10.73 52.43 -22.45
C ALA A 111 -10.79 51.95 -21.01
N LEU A 112 -10.28 50.76 -20.73
CA LEU A 112 -10.16 50.22 -19.38
C LEU A 112 -8.69 49.99 -19.05
N ARG A 113 -8.40 50.04 -17.75
CA ARG A 113 -7.12 49.59 -17.21
C ARG A 113 -6.98 48.09 -17.38
N ASP A 114 -5.86 47.66 -17.95
CA ASP A 114 -5.45 46.25 -17.99
C ASP A 114 -4.78 45.90 -16.65
N SER A 115 -5.22 44.80 -16.04
CA SER A 115 -4.72 44.33 -14.75
C SER A 115 -3.31 43.73 -14.82
N ALA A 116 -2.83 43.36 -16.02
CA ALA A 116 -1.53 42.70 -16.18
C ALA A 116 -0.35 43.69 -16.25
N ASP A 117 -0.52 44.79 -16.99
CA ASP A 117 0.59 45.65 -17.46
C ASP A 117 0.37 47.14 -17.15
N ASP A 118 -0.54 47.45 -16.23
CA ASP A 118 -0.89 48.79 -15.71
C ASP A 118 -1.23 49.89 -16.74
N HIS A 119 -1.49 49.52 -18.00
CA HIS A 119 -1.81 50.46 -19.07
C HIS A 119 -3.31 50.52 -19.34
N TYR A 120 -3.78 51.62 -19.94
CA TYR A 120 -5.15 51.75 -20.42
C TYR A 120 -5.21 51.37 -21.89
N SER A 121 -6.13 50.48 -22.26
CA SER A 121 -6.36 50.13 -23.65
C SER A 121 -7.83 50.25 -24.02
N VAL A 122 -8.10 50.62 -25.27
CA VAL A 122 -9.46 50.72 -25.80
C VAL A 122 -10.04 49.31 -25.95
N ARG A 123 -11.07 49.00 -25.15
CA ARG A 123 -11.70 47.67 -25.10
C ARG A 123 -12.95 47.55 -25.97
N ALA A 124 -13.63 48.67 -26.22
CA ALA A 124 -14.82 48.70 -27.07
C ALA A 124 -14.98 50.06 -27.76
N ALA A 125 -15.55 50.07 -28.95
CA ALA A 125 -15.91 51.27 -29.69
C ALA A 125 -17.15 51.06 -30.57
N ASP A 126 -17.92 52.12 -30.81
CA ASP A 126 -19.09 52.17 -31.70
C ASP A 126 -19.04 53.46 -32.53
N GLY A 127 -19.33 53.38 -33.83
CA GLY A 127 -19.25 54.51 -34.77
C GLY A 127 -17.87 54.76 -35.42
N HIS A 128 -16.89 53.91 -35.11
CA HIS A 128 -15.56 53.93 -35.73
C HIS A 128 -15.60 53.49 -37.21
N ILE A 129 -14.72 54.07 -38.02
CA ILE A 129 -14.52 53.79 -39.44
C ILE A 129 -13.18 53.07 -39.66
N SER A 130 -12.20 53.26 -38.77
CA SER A 130 -10.86 52.66 -38.88
C SER A 130 -10.68 51.46 -37.93
N THR A 131 -9.70 50.62 -38.22
CA THR A 131 -9.29 49.51 -37.34
C THR A 131 -8.31 49.95 -36.25
N LEU A 132 -7.90 51.21 -36.20
CA LEU A 132 -6.90 51.73 -35.25
C LEU A 132 -7.47 51.94 -33.83
N THR A 133 -8.79 51.81 -33.66
CA THR A 133 -9.48 52.20 -32.43
C THR A 133 -9.40 51.12 -31.33
N VAL A 134 -9.90 49.90 -31.57
CA VAL A 134 -9.94 48.85 -30.53
C VAL A 134 -8.55 48.22 -30.37
N GLY A 135 -8.04 48.15 -29.14
CA GLY A 135 -6.68 47.69 -28.83
C GLY A 135 -5.65 48.80 -28.76
N LEU A 136 -6.00 50.06 -29.10
CA LEU A 136 -5.12 51.21 -28.92
C LEU A 136 -4.76 51.37 -27.44
N GLN A 137 -3.46 51.44 -27.14
CA GLN A 137 -2.96 51.78 -25.81
C GLN A 137 -2.92 53.29 -25.65
N LEU A 138 -3.47 53.79 -24.56
CA LEU A 138 -3.48 55.22 -24.23
C LEU A 138 -2.31 55.54 -23.31
N PRO A 139 -1.53 56.60 -23.58
CA PRO A 139 -0.41 57.00 -22.73
C PRO A 139 -0.88 57.64 -21.41
N GLU A 140 0.02 57.63 -20.42
CA GLU A 140 -0.26 57.99 -19.03
C GLU A 140 -0.07 59.49 -18.70
N HIS A 141 0.36 60.34 -19.65
CA HIS A 141 0.79 61.71 -19.33
C HIS A 141 0.03 62.77 -20.14
N GLU A 142 -0.66 63.67 -19.42
CA GLU A 142 -1.28 64.93 -19.89
C GLU A 142 -2.29 64.86 -21.05
N GLU A 143 -2.83 63.68 -21.36
CA GLU A 143 -3.92 63.52 -22.32
C GLU A 143 -5.31 63.86 -21.73
N LEU A 144 -6.29 64.09 -22.61
CA LEU A 144 -7.69 64.42 -22.26
C LEU A 144 -8.31 63.41 -21.28
N GLY A 145 -8.10 62.12 -21.52
CA GLY A 145 -8.62 61.05 -20.66
C GLY A 145 -7.92 60.94 -19.32
N GLU A 146 -6.60 61.09 -19.31
CA GLU A 146 -5.81 61.09 -18.08
C GLU A 146 -6.22 62.24 -17.16
N ARG A 147 -6.42 63.43 -17.71
CA ARG A 147 -6.93 64.58 -16.95
C ARG A 147 -8.29 64.28 -16.33
N ALA A 148 -9.17 63.62 -17.07
CA ALA A 148 -10.50 63.25 -16.59
C ALA A 148 -10.43 62.27 -15.41
N ARG A 149 -9.56 61.25 -15.50
CA ARG A 149 -9.33 60.26 -14.42
C ARG A 149 -8.68 60.88 -13.19
N ARG A 150 -7.56 61.61 -13.36
CA ARG A 150 -6.80 62.24 -12.26
C ARG A 150 -7.63 63.17 -11.39
N HIS A 151 -8.54 63.94 -12.01
CA HIS A 151 -9.38 64.89 -11.29
C HIS A 151 -10.79 64.35 -11.00
N SER A 152 -11.10 63.13 -11.46
CA SER A 152 -12.43 62.51 -11.36
C SER A 152 -13.56 63.44 -11.83
N VAL A 153 -13.31 64.23 -12.88
CA VAL A 153 -14.27 65.14 -13.51
C VAL A 153 -14.19 65.03 -15.03
N PRO A 154 -15.32 65.12 -15.76
CA PRO A 154 -15.28 65.10 -17.21
C PRO A 154 -14.42 66.22 -17.80
N SER A 155 -13.68 65.92 -18.86
CA SER A 155 -12.85 66.87 -19.61
C SER A 155 -13.19 66.82 -21.09
N TRP A 156 -13.19 67.96 -21.78
CA TRP A 156 -13.55 68.02 -23.20
C TRP A 156 -12.77 69.07 -23.99
N SER A 157 -12.75 68.88 -25.31
CA SER A 157 -12.22 69.81 -26.31
C SER A 157 -13.18 69.97 -27.50
N ALA A 158 -13.35 71.20 -27.98
CA ALA A 158 -14.13 71.49 -29.20
C ALA A 158 -13.36 71.14 -30.48
N ASP A 159 -12.03 71.16 -30.41
CA ASP A 159 -11.10 70.72 -31.46
C ASP A 159 -9.88 70.13 -30.77
N TYR A 160 -9.86 68.81 -30.65
CA TYR A 160 -8.86 68.10 -29.87
C TYR A 160 -7.45 68.34 -30.40
N LEU A 161 -7.22 68.28 -31.72
CA LEU A 161 -5.88 68.34 -32.30
C LEU A 161 -5.20 69.71 -32.18
N THR A 162 -5.97 70.80 -32.00
CA THR A 162 -5.44 72.17 -31.88
C THR A 162 -5.42 72.68 -30.44
N ASP A 163 -5.97 71.92 -29.50
CA ASP A 163 -6.13 72.34 -28.11
C ASP A 163 -4.86 72.14 -27.28
N ALA A 164 -4.12 73.22 -27.08
CA ALA A 164 -2.87 73.24 -26.31
C ALA A 164 -3.03 72.92 -24.80
N ARG A 165 -4.26 72.69 -24.30
CA ARG A 165 -4.50 72.24 -22.91
C ARG A 165 -4.18 70.77 -22.68
N PHE A 166 -3.96 70.00 -23.74
CA PHE A 166 -3.70 68.56 -23.71
C PHE A 166 -2.45 68.24 -24.50
N THR A 167 -1.73 67.21 -24.06
CA THR A 167 -0.65 66.60 -24.83
C THR A 167 -1.25 65.58 -25.80
N HIS A 168 -0.78 65.57 -27.05
CA HIS A 168 -1.26 64.68 -28.10
C HIS A 168 -0.16 63.67 -28.44
N SER A 169 -0.33 62.42 -28.03
CA SER A 169 0.52 61.35 -28.54
C SER A 169 0.29 61.13 -30.03
N GLU A 170 1.32 60.67 -30.75
CA GLU A 170 1.21 60.46 -32.20
C GLU A 170 0.18 59.37 -32.51
N GLU A 171 0.11 58.34 -31.67
CA GLU A 171 -0.81 57.22 -31.80
C GLU A 171 -2.28 57.64 -31.63
N VAL A 172 -2.58 58.46 -30.61
CA VAL A 172 -3.94 58.99 -30.39
C VAL A 172 -4.28 60.03 -31.45
N ALA A 173 -3.34 60.90 -31.83
CA ALA A 173 -3.55 61.88 -32.89
C ALA A 173 -3.79 61.22 -34.26
N GLU A 174 -3.10 60.12 -34.56
CA GLU A 174 -3.34 59.31 -35.76
C GLU A 174 -4.73 58.69 -35.76
N MET A 175 -5.15 58.11 -34.63
CA MET A 175 -6.52 57.58 -34.49
C MET A 175 -7.57 58.67 -34.69
N ILE A 176 -7.42 59.84 -34.05
CA ILE A 176 -8.34 60.98 -34.20
C ILE A 176 -8.41 61.44 -35.66
N ARG A 177 -7.27 61.54 -36.36
CA ARG A 177 -7.20 61.89 -37.79
C ARG A 177 -7.86 60.83 -38.68
N ALA A 178 -7.59 59.55 -38.43
CA ALA A 178 -8.12 58.43 -39.21
C ALA A 178 -9.64 58.29 -39.07
N GLU A 179 -10.18 58.57 -37.87
CA GLU A 179 -11.61 58.57 -37.59
C GLU A 179 -12.33 59.86 -38.03
N GLY A 180 -11.55 60.90 -38.37
CA GLY A 180 -12.05 62.22 -38.74
C GLY A 180 -12.70 62.97 -37.59
N LEU A 181 -12.26 62.70 -36.35
CA LEU A 181 -12.82 63.31 -35.14
C LEU A 181 -12.27 64.72 -34.93
N CYS A 182 -13.13 65.63 -34.46
CA CYS A 182 -12.78 67.01 -34.16
C CYS A 182 -12.95 67.28 -32.66
N SER A 183 -14.16 67.11 -32.13
CA SER A 183 -14.46 67.36 -30.72
C SER A 183 -14.53 66.06 -29.92
N VAL A 184 -14.02 66.07 -28.69
CA VAL A 184 -13.96 64.89 -27.81
C VAL A 184 -14.32 65.26 -26.38
N LEU A 185 -15.18 64.45 -25.75
CA LEU A 185 -15.50 64.49 -24.32
C LEU A 185 -15.04 63.16 -23.69
N ALA A 186 -14.24 63.27 -22.64
CA ALA A 186 -13.77 62.16 -21.81
C ALA A 186 -14.45 62.19 -20.44
N VAL A 187 -15.06 61.08 -20.07
CA VAL A 187 -15.71 60.87 -18.77
C VAL A 187 -14.97 59.79 -18.00
N PRO A 188 -14.52 60.06 -16.77
CA PRO A 188 -13.82 59.08 -15.97
C PRO A 188 -14.77 57.96 -15.53
N LEU A 189 -14.28 56.72 -15.54
CA LEU A 189 -14.94 55.56 -14.96
C LEU A 189 -14.20 55.22 -13.68
N VAL A 190 -14.68 55.76 -12.57
CA VAL A 190 -14.07 55.60 -11.24
C VAL A 190 -15.07 54.97 -10.29
N ASP A 191 -14.58 54.06 -9.45
CA ASP A 191 -15.28 53.53 -8.29
C ASP A 191 -14.56 53.99 -7.01
N GLU A 192 -15.20 53.91 -5.84
CA GLU A 192 -14.67 54.43 -4.56
C GLU A 192 -13.25 53.94 -4.23
N ASN A 193 -12.83 52.80 -4.80
CA ASN A 193 -11.56 52.16 -4.53
C ASN A 193 -10.69 51.89 -5.77
N ALA A 194 -11.11 52.26 -6.99
CA ALA A 194 -10.38 51.92 -8.21
C ALA A 194 -10.67 52.85 -9.40
N ASP A 195 -9.62 53.23 -10.12
CA ASP A 195 -9.73 53.82 -11.45
C ASP A 195 -9.90 52.70 -12.49
N LEU A 196 -11.11 52.60 -13.06
CA LEU A 196 -11.48 51.56 -14.01
C LEU A 196 -11.10 51.96 -15.44
N GLY A 197 -11.12 53.24 -15.77
CA GLY A 197 -10.85 53.73 -17.13
C GLY A 197 -11.57 55.00 -17.53
N THR A 198 -11.90 55.13 -18.82
CA THR A 198 -12.51 56.34 -19.39
C THR A 198 -13.46 56.00 -20.51
N LEU A 199 -14.64 56.61 -20.48
CA LEU A 199 -15.62 56.59 -21.55
C LEU A 199 -15.49 57.88 -22.37
N TYR A 200 -15.33 57.74 -23.68
CA TYR A 200 -15.20 58.85 -24.60
C TYR A 200 -16.38 58.91 -25.56
N VAL A 201 -16.77 60.13 -25.90
CA VAL A 201 -17.71 60.42 -26.99
C VAL A 201 -17.15 61.57 -27.82
N ALA A 202 -17.34 61.49 -29.14
CA ALA A 202 -16.73 62.44 -30.06
C ALA A 202 -17.62 62.73 -31.28
N ALA A 203 -17.45 63.92 -31.85
CA ALA A 203 -18.03 64.30 -33.13
C ALA A 203 -16.95 64.66 -34.15
N ARG A 204 -17.27 64.46 -35.42
CA ARG A 204 -16.44 64.84 -36.57
C ARG A 204 -16.52 66.32 -36.91
N THR A 205 -17.46 67.04 -36.29
CA THR A 205 -17.60 68.49 -36.37
C THR A 205 -17.15 69.14 -35.06
N GLU A 206 -16.83 70.43 -35.14
CA GLU A 206 -16.63 71.24 -33.95
C GLU A 206 -17.92 71.23 -33.11
N HIS A 207 -17.82 70.78 -31.86
CA HIS A 207 -18.95 70.69 -30.93
C HIS A 207 -18.52 71.21 -29.56
N VAL A 208 -19.25 72.21 -29.06
CA VAL A 208 -19.06 72.77 -27.73
C VAL A 208 -20.01 72.06 -26.77
N PHE A 209 -19.46 71.19 -25.91
CA PHE A 209 -20.24 70.40 -24.96
C PHE A 209 -20.88 71.30 -23.89
N ARG A 210 -22.21 71.23 -23.78
CA ARG A 210 -22.99 72.00 -22.80
C ARG A 210 -22.95 71.33 -21.43
N GLY A 211 -23.16 72.11 -20.37
CA GLY A 211 -23.18 71.58 -18.99
C GLY A 211 -24.19 70.44 -18.78
N GLU A 212 -25.34 70.48 -19.46
CA GLU A 212 -26.33 69.40 -19.43
C GLU A 212 -25.81 68.10 -20.08
N GLU A 213 -25.09 68.20 -21.20
CA GLU A 213 -24.51 67.05 -21.93
C GLU A 213 -23.38 66.40 -21.10
N ILE A 214 -22.54 67.24 -20.49
CA ILE A 214 -21.47 66.80 -19.59
C ILE A 214 -22.05 66.06 -18.37
N THR A 215 -23.11 66.62 -17.76
CA THR A 215 -23.77 66.01 -16.60
C THR A 215 -24.40 64.67 -16.97
N LEU A 216 -25.07 64.60 -18.12
CA LEU A 216 -25.71 63.38 -18.59
C LEU A 216 -24.70 62.26 -18.84
N MET A 217 -23.57 62.60 -19.47
CA MET A 217 -22.48 61.65 -19.72
C MET A 217 -21.74 61.26 -18.44
N ALA A 218 -21.58 62.17 -17.48
CA ALA A 218 -21.05 61.85 -16.16
C ALA A 218 -21.92 60.82 -15.41
N SER A 219 -23.24 61.00 -15.41
CA SER A 219 -24.17 60.03 -14.81
C SER A 219 -24.14 58.68 -15.53
N LEU A 220 -23.95 58.66 -16.86
CA LEU A 220 -23.73 57.40 -17.57
C LEU A 220 -22.41 56.76 -17.12
N GLY A 221 -21.34 57.53 -16.97
CA GLY A 221 -20.04 57.05 -16.49
C GLY A 221 -20.12 56.39 -15.11
N GLU A 222 -20.87 56.98 -14.17
CA GLU A 222 -21.13 56.38 -12.85
C GLU A 222 -21.84 55.02 -12.96
N LEU A 223 -22.91 54.94 -13.76
CA LEU A 223 -23.65 53.69 -13.98
C LEU A 223 -22.79 52.60 -14.65
N VAL A 224 -21.94 53.00 -15.59
CA VAL A 224 -21.01 52.12 -16.30
C VAL A 224 -19.95 51.59 -15.34
N SER A 225 -19.41 52.44 -14.47
CA SER A 225 -18.38 52.07 -13.48
C SER A 225 -18.89 50.94 -12.58
N VAL A 226 -20.08 51.10 -12.00
CA VAL A 226 -20.72 50.08 -11.15
C VAL A 226 -20.98 48.78 -11.91
N ALA A 227 -21.43 48.88 -13.17
CA ALA A 227 -21.75 47.70 -13.97
C ALA A 227 -20.50 46.90 -14.36
N VAL A 228 -19.43 47.59 -14.77
CA VAL A 228 -18.15 46.98 -15.13
C VAL A 228 -17.52 46.27 -13.93
N GLU A 229 -17.47 46.93 -12.78
CA GLU A 229 -16.87 46.35 -11.57
C GLU A 229 -17.65 45.13 -11.08
N ARG A 230 -18.99 45.23 -11.05
CA ARG A 230 -19.85 44.10 -10.70
C ARG A 230 -19.62 42.90 -11.61
N THR A 231 -19.48 43.11 -12.92
CA THR A 231 -19.23 42.02 -13.86
C THR A 231 -17.85 41.39 -13.65
N ARG A 232 -16.80 42.20 -13.46
CA ARG A 232 -15.43 41.71 -13.15
C ARG A 232 -15.37 40.87 -11.88
N LEU A 233 -16.02 41.32 -10.79
CA LEU A 233 -16.10 40.58 -9.52
C LEU A 233 -16.85 39.26 -9.66
N LEU A 234 -17.96 39.25 -10.41
CA LEU A 234 -18.76 38.03 -10.64
C LEU A 234 -18.00 36.99 -11.47
N GLU A 235 -17.25 37.41 -12.50
CA GLU A 235 -16.42 36.50 -13.30
C GLU A 235 -15.28 35.89 -12.45
N THR A 236 -14.58 36.72 -11.66
CA THR A 236 -13.49 36.27 -10.77
C THR A 236 -14.00 35.23 -9.77
N THR A 237 -15.10 35.52 -9.08
CA THR A 237 -15.69 34.62 -8.07
C THR A 237 -16.11 33.27 -8.67
N ARG A 238 -16.66 33.29 -9.90
CA ARG A 238 -17.06 32.05 -10.59
C ARG A 238 -15.85 31.19 -10.93
N ASN A 239 -14.79 31.80 -11.47
CA ASN A 239 -13.56 31.10 -11.82
C ASN A 239 -12.91 30.45 -10.58
N GLU A 240 -12.89 31.17 -9.45
CA GLU A 240 -12.38 30.62 -8.18
C GLU A 240 -13.23 29.45 -7.66
N LEU A 241 -14.57 29.57 -7.72
CA LEU A 241 -15.47 28.50 -7.30
C LEU A 241 -15.31 27.23 -8.14
N ASP A 242 -15.13 27.37 -9.45
CA ASP A 242 -14.95 26.22 -10.33
C ASP A 242 -13.59 25.54 -10.10
N ALA A 243 -12.52 26.32 -9.86
CA ALA A 243 -11.21 25.79 -9.47
C ALA A 243 -11.28 25.02 -8.13
N LEU A 244 -11.96 25.58 -7.12
CA LEU A 244 -12.16 24.92 -5.82
C LEU A 244 -12.97 23.63 -5.94
N ARG A 245 -14.03 23.62 -6.76
CA ARG A 245 -14.84 22.42 -7.03
C ARG A 245 -14.01 21.30 -7.65
N GLN A 246 -13.17 21.63 -8.63
CA GLN A 246 -12.30 20.66 -9.29
C GLN A 246 -11.31 20.05 -8.28
N ASN A 247 -10.60 20.89 -7.52
CA ASN A 247 -9.66 20.44 -6.49
C ASN A 247 -10.33 19.55 -5.43
N THR A 248 -11.55 19.90 -5.01
CA THR A 248 -12.30 19.13 -4.02
C THR A 248 -12.72 17.77 -4.58
N SER A 249 -13.16 17.71 -5.85
CA SER A 249 -13.52 16.47 -6.52
C SER A 249 -12.33 15.50 -6.60
N ASP A 250 -11.17 16.02 -6.99
CA ASP A 250 -9.94 15.22 -7.09
C ASP A 250 -9.50 14.73 -5.70
N ALA A 251 -9.54 15.58 -4.68
CA ALA A 251 -9.23 15.21 -3.29
C ALA A 251 -10.17 14.13 -2.75
N VAL A 252 -11.48 14.22 -3.03
CA VAL A 252 -12.47 13.19 -2.63
C VAL A 252 -12.20 11.86 -3.34
N HIS A 253 -11.81 11.88 -4.61
CA HIS A 253 -11.45 10.67 -5.36
C HIS A 253 -10.22 9.98 -4.75
N TYR A 254 -9.14 10.72 -4.49
CA TYR A 254 -7.94 10.18 -3.85
C TYR A 254 -8.21 9.66 -2.43
N SER A 255 -9.00 10.39 -1.64
CA SER A 255 -9.38 9.96 -0.28
C SER A 255 -10.19 8.68 -0.29
N ARG A 256 -11.11 8.49 -1.25
CA ARG A 256 -11.91 7.26 -1.36
C ARG A 256 -11.06 6.02 -1.68
N VAL A 257 -10.06 6.16 -2.56
CA VAL A 257 -9.13 5.06 -2.88
C VAL A 257 -8.25 4.72 -1.68
N ALA A 258 -7.75 5.75 -0.97
CA ALA A 258 -6.94 5.56 0.25
C ALA A 258 -7.73 4.91 1.39
N HIS A 259 -8.97 5.34 1.65
CA HIS A 259 -9.84 4.72 2.66
C HIS A 259 -10.09 3.24 2.35
N LYS A 260 -10.37 2.90 1.09
CA LYS A 260 -10.61 1.50 0.71
C LYS A 260 -9.38 0.61 0.89
N LEU A 261 -8.17 1.13 0.63
CA LEU A 261 -6.92 0.43 0.94
C LEU A 261 -6.74 0.25 2.45
N HIS A 262 -7.00 1.30 3.23
CA HIS A 262 -6.88 1.26 4.70
C HIS A 262 -7.88 0.29 5.34
N ASP A 263 -9.14 0.29 4.92
CA ASP A 263 -10.17 -0.64 5.40
C ASP A 263 -9.81 -2.10 5.07
N THR A 264 -9.21 -2.32 3.91
CA THR A 264 -8.74 -3.66 3.52
C THR A 264 -7.57 -4.09 4.39
N HIS A 265 -6.58 -3.22 4.60
CA HIS A 265 -5.46 -3.51 5.49
C HIS A 265 -5.90 -3.79 6.94
N SER A 266 -6.80 -2.96 7.50
CA SER A 266 -7.32 -3.14 8.86
C SER A 266 -8.04 -4.47 9.04
N ARG A 267 -8.85 -4.89 8.05
CA ARG A 267 -9.50 -6.22 8.07
C ARG A 267 -8.50 -7.36 8.03
N LEU A 268 -7.40 -7.22 7.28
CA LEU A 268 -6.36 -8.25 7.22
C LEU A 268 -5.59 -8.37 8.54
N LEU A 269 -5.25 -7.24 9.16
CA LEU A 269 -4.64 -7.24 10.48
C LEU A 269 -5.55 -7.87 11.53
N ASP A 270 -6.84 -7.56 11.53
CA ASP A 270 -7.81 -8.18 12.44
C ASP A 270 -7.90 -9.70 12.23
N LEU A 271 -7.89 -10.18 10.98
CA LEU A 271 -7.82 -11.62 10.69
C LEU A 271 -6.55 -12.27 11.24
N VAL A 272 -5.39 -11.63 11.08
CA VAL A 272 -4.11 -12.13 11.61
C VAL A 272 -4.13 -12.18 13.15
N LEU A 273 -4.61 -11.11 13.80
CA LEU A 273 -4.68 -11.02 15.26
C LEU A 273 -5.66 -12.03 15.88
N ARG A 274 -6.72 -12.40 15.16
CA ARG A 274 -7.64 -13.49 15.56
C ARG A 274 -7.07 -14.90 15.35
N GLY A 275 -5.81 -15.01 14.93
CA GLY A 275 -5.13 -16.29 14.73
C GLY A 275 -5.55 -17.03 13.47
N CYS A 276 -5.95 -16.31 12.41
CA CYS A 276 -6.28 -16.98 11.15
C CYS A 276 -5.06 -17.70 10.57
N GLY A 277 -5.25 -18.92 10.04
CA GLY A 277 -4.18 -19.67 9.38
C GLY A 277 -3.86 -19.10 7.99
N LEU A 278 -2.61 -19.34 7.54
CA LEU A 278 -2.08 -18.93 6.22
C LEU A 278 -3.03 -19.18 5.06
N ARG A 279 -3.65 -20.37 5.00
CA ARG A 279 -4.56 -20.76 3.91
C ARG A 279 -5.83 -19.92 3.84
N THR A 280 -6.31 -19.41 4.98
CA THR A 280 -7.50 -18.54 5.02
C THR A 280 -7.14 -17.14 4.54
N LEU A 281 -6.03 -16.59 5.04
CA LEU A 281 -5.51 -15.29 4.61
C LEU A 281 -5.23 -15.25 3.10
N LEU A 282 -4.55 -16.27 2.57
CA LEU A 282 -4.25 -16.41 1.13
C LEU A 282 -5.51 -16.55 0.26
N ARG A 283 -6.58 -17.16 0.77
CA ARG A 283 -7.85 -17.27 0.02
C ARG A 283 -8.57 -15.93 -0.08
N GLU A 284 -8.62 -15.15 1.00
CA GLU A 284 -9.25 -13.82 0.94
C GLU A 284 -8.42 -12.85 0.11
N ALA A 285 -7.10 -12.94 0.20
CA ALA A 285 -6.20 -12.21 -0.67
C ALA A 285 -6.39 -12.54 -2.15
N ALA A 286 -6.50 -13.83 -2.49
CA ALA A 286 -6.73 -14.28 -3.85
C ALA A 286 -8.08 -13.81 -4.41
N ARG A 287 -9.12 -13.79 -3.56
CA ARG A 287 -10.46 -13.30 -3.90
C ARG A 287 -10.46 -11.81 -4.22
N GLU A 288 -9.82 -10.99 -3.37
CA GLU A 288 -9.73 -9.53 -3.58
C GLU A 288 -8.84 -9.17 -4.79
N LEU A 289 -7.74 -9.90 -4.98
CA LEU A 289 -6.81 -9.68 -6.10
C LEU A 289 -7.31 -10.30 -7.42
N GLY A 290 -8.38 -11.09 -7.41
CA GLY A 290 -8.94 -11.73 -8.60
C GLY A 290 -7.96 -12.69 -9.29
N GLY A 291 -7.21 -13.46 -8.50
CA GLY A 291 -6.13 -14.33 -9.00
C GLY A 291 -5.87 -15.53 -8.10
N THR A 292 -4.79 -16.27 -8.39
CA THR A 292 -4.32 -17.38 -7.54
C THR A 292 -3.03 -16.97 -6.87
N LEU A 293 -2.87 -17.30 -5.58
CA LEU A 293 -1.70 -16.96 -4.79
C LEU A 293 -0.96 -18.22 -4.32
N LEU A 294 0.37 -18.13 -4.28
CA LEU A 294 1.28 -19.14 -3.79
C LEU A 294 2.33 -18.47 -2.90
N LEU A 295 2.47 -18.94 -1.68
CA LEU A 295 3.51 -18.52 -0.75
C LEU A 295 4.63 -19.55 -0.72
N ARG A 296 5.87 -19.08 -0.89
CA ARG A 296 7.09 -19.87 -0.69
C ARG A 296 7.90 -19.33 0.48
N ASP A 297 8.64 -20.20 1.16
CA ASP A 297 9.65 -19.80 2.14
C ASP A 297 10.88 -19.19 1.47
N ASN A 298 11.86 -18.74 2.26
CA ASN A 298 13.12 -18.18 1.78
C ASN A 298 14.03 -19.22 1.09
N LEU A 299 13.79 -20.52 1.28
CA LEU A 299 14.49 -21.62 0.61
C LEU A 299 13.79 -22.02 -0.71
N GLY A 300 12.65 -21.40 -1.03
CA GLY A 300 11.87 -21.66 -2.23
C GLY A 300 10.86 -22.81 -2.11
N ASN A 301 10.66 -23.39 -0.93
CA ASN A 301 9.66 -24.43 -0.70
C ASN A 301 8.26 -23.84 -0.59
N LYS A 302 7.25 -24.58 -1.04
CA LYS A 302 5.84 -24.18 -0.97
C LYS A 302 5.35 -24.26 0.48
N LEU A 303 5.00 -23.11 1.07
CA LEU A 303 4.36 -23.03 2.39
C LEU A 303 2.85 -23.20 2.28
N CYS A 304 2.22 -22.47 1.37
CA CYS A 304 0.76 -22.46 1.22
C CYS A 304 0.34 -21.94 -0.16
N ALA A 305 -0.87 -22.30 -0.61
CA ALA A 305 -1.44 -21.78 -1.85
C ALA A 305 -2.96 -21.63 -1.72
N SER A 306 -3.53 -20.63 -2.41
CA SER A 306 -4.97 -20.46 -2.54
C SER A 306 -5.59 -21.33 -3.66
N GLY A 307 -4.76 -21.77 -4.62
CA GLY A 307 -5.14 -22.63 -5.75
C GLY A 307 -3.92 -23.18 -6.49
N ARG A 308 -4.13 -23.83 -7.64
CA ARG A 308 -3.04 -24.36 -8.47
C ARG A 308 -2.45 -23.28 -9.38
N ILE A 309 -1.12 -23.26 -9.47
CA ILE A 309 -0.35 -22.42 -10.39
C ILE A 309 0.52 -23.35 -11.25
N PRO A 310 -0.02 -23.92 -12.35
CA PRO A 310 0.63 -25.00 -13.09
C PRO A 310 1.99 -24.60 -13.67
N GLU A 311 2.17 -23.36 -14.12
CA GLU A 311 3.43 -22.85 -14.67
C GLU A 311 4.60 -22.84 -13.67
N ILE A 312 4.32 -23.04 -12.38
CA ILE A 312 5.29 -23.02 -11.27
C ILE A 312 5.45 -24.42 -10.65
N GLU A 313 4.52 -25.35 -10.87
CA GLU A 313 4.58 -26.72 -10.34
C GLU A 313 5.51 -27.62 -11.16
N ASP A 314 5.80 -27.27 -12.43
CA ASP A 314 6.66 -28.04 -13.35
C ASP A 314 8.14 -27.58 -13.40
N VAL A 315 8.51 -26.50 -12.71
CA VAL A 315 9.87 -25.95 -12.72
C VAL A 315 10.60 -26.34 -11.43
N GLU A 316 11.59 -27.23 -11.53
CA GLU A 316 12.46 -27.62 -10.43
C GLU A 316 13.12 -26.40 -9.77
N HIS A 317 13.01 -26.39 -8.44
CA HIS A 317 13.72 -25.60 -7.44
C HIS A 317 14.97 -24.84 -7.94
N ARG A 318 14.88 -23.51 -8.19
CA ARG A 318 15.98 -22.55 -7.90
C ARG A 318 15.75 -21.09 -8.33
N TRP A 319 14.79 -20.81 -9.22
CA TRP A 319 14.90 -19.56 -10.00
C TRP A 319 14.31 -18.29 -9.37
N ILE A 320 13.51 -18.35 -8.30
CA ILE A 320 12.83 -17.14 -7.78
C ILE A 320 13.52 -16.52 -6.55
N SER A 321 14.48 -17.17 -5.89
CA SER A 321 15.18 -16.58 -4.74
C SER A 321 16.34 -15.66 -5.12
N ALA A 322 16.92 -15.80 -6.33
CA ALA A 322 18.17 -15.12 -6.69
C ALA A 322 18.00 -13.69 -7.27
N ASP A 323 16.85 -13.36 -7.87
CA ASP A 323 16.61 -12.06 -8.51
C ASP A 323 15.72 -11.11 -7.68
N VAL A 324 15.33 -11.49 -6.46
CA VAL A 324 14.68 -10.57 -5.50
C VAL A 324 15.76 -9.76 -4.78
N SER A 325 16.62 -9.10 -5.55
CA SER A 325 17.60 -8.14 -5.06
C SER A 325 16.90 -6.78 -4.90
N ASP A 326 16.88 -6.27 -3.67
CA ASP A 326 16.63 -4.87 -3.26
C ASP A 326 15.26 -4.21 -3.48
N GLY A 327 14.28 -4.86 -4.10
CA GLY A 327 12.96 -4.24 -4.35
C GLY A 327 11.90 -4.58 -3.30
N GLU A 328 11.39 -3.60 -2.53
CA GLU A 328 10.14 -3.76 -1.73
C GLU A 328 8.88 -3.89 -2.59
N ALA A 329 8.98 -3.61 -3.90
CA ALA A 329 7.85 -3.51 -4.80
C ALA A 329 7.54 -4.83 -5.56
N PRO A 330 6.26 -5.09 -5.90
CA PRO A 330 5.92 -6.22 -6.73
C PRO A 330 6.50 -6.09 -8.15
N PHE A 331 7.03 -7.17 -8.70
CA PHE A 331 7.54 -7.24 -10.06
C PHE A 331 6.96 -8.43 -10.82
N GLN A 332 7.12 -8.46 -12.15
CA GLN A 332 6.57 -9.52 -13.01
C GLN A 332 7.68 -10.46 -13.49
N PRO A 333 7.98 -11.57 -12.78
CA PRO A 333 9.03 -12.52 -13.21
C PRO A 333 8.67 -13.29 -14.48
N LEU A 334 7.39 -13.61 -14.69
CA LEU A 334 6.91 -14.37 -15.84
C LEU A 334 5.59 -13.78 -16.34
N ARG A 335 5.25 -14.08 -17.61
CA ARG A 335 3.97 -13.67 -18.18
C ARG A 335 2.83 -14.17 -17.27
N ARG A 336 1.96 -13.26 -16.83
CA ARG A 336 0.82 -13.52 -15.94
C ARG A 336 1.16 -13.89 -14.48
N ILE A 337 2.43 -13.81 -14.06
CA ILE A 337 2.85 -14.07 -12.69
C ILE A 337 3.55 -12.84 -12.13
N TRP A 338 3.10 -12.37 -10.97
CA TRP A 338 3.70 -11.30 -10.19
C TRP A 338 4.29 -11.86 -8.90
N SER A 339 5.42 -11.31 -8.49
CA SER A 339 6.13 -11.67 -7.27
C SER A 339 6.20 -10.47 -6.34
N CYS A 340 6.00 -10.70 -5.06
CA CYS A 340 6.17 -9.70 -4.01
C CYS A 340 6.93 -10.34 -2.84
N PRO A 341 8.02 -9.73 -2.35
CA PRO A 341 8.75 -10.26 -1.21
C PRO A 341 7.89 -10.21 0.06
N VAL A 342 8.02 -11.24 0.88
CA VAL A 342 7.43 -11.29 2.22
C VAL A 342 8.58 -11.06 3.20
N SER A 343 8.72 -9.83 3.67
CA SER A 343 9.84 -9.42 4.52
C SER A 343 9.38 -8.81 5.84
N ALA A 344 10.23 -8.94 6.86
CA ALA A 344 10.10 -8.32 8.16
C ALA A 344 11.36 -7.51 8.46
N GLY A 345 11.30 -6.19 8.25
CA GLY A 345 12.50 -5.34 8.28
C GLY A 345 13.48 -5.77 7.19
N GLN A 346 14.70 -6.13 7.59
CA GLN A 346 15.77 -6.59 6.68
C GLN A 346 15.74 -8.10 6.42
N GLU A 347 14.89 -8.86 7.14
CA GLU A 347 14.80 -10.31 6.98
C GLU A 347 13.74 -10.68 5.94
N GLN A 348 14.14 -11.42 4.90
CA GLN A 348 13.21 -11.99 3.93
C GLN A 348 12.70 -13.33 4.44
N LEU A 349 11.40 -13.39 4.76
CA LEU A 349 10.72 -14.58 5.28
C LEU A 349 10.24 -15.51 4.15
N GLY A 350 10.00 -14.95 2.96
CA GLY A 350 9.52 -15.72 1.82
C GLY A 350 9.16 -14.87 0.62
N THR A 351 8.42 -15.46 -0.31
CA THR A 351 7.95 -14.79 -1.53
C THR A 351 6.49 -15.14 -1.81
N LEU A 352 5.67 -14.11 -2.04
CA LEU A 352 4.27 -14.24 -2.42
C LEU A 352 4.14 -14.09 -3.94
N LEU A 353 3.63 -15.13 -4.58
CA LEU A 353 3.46 -15.21 -6.03
C LEU A 353 1.97 -15.13 -6.38
N MET A 354 1.62 -14.28 -7.33
CA MET A 354 0.26 -14.07 -7.82
C MET A 354 0.16 -14.41 -9.31
N ARG A 355 -0.72 -15.33 -9.68
CA ARG A 355 -1.11 -15.59 -11.07
C ARG A 355 -2.43 -14.91 -11.39
N ARG A 356 -2.48 -14.15 -12.49
CA ARG A 356 -3.70 -13.48 -12.97
C ARG A 356 -3.72 -13.36 -14.50
N GLU A 357 -4.89 -13.55 -15.12
CA GLU A 357 -5.09 -13.47 -16.58
C GLU A 357 -4.91 -12.04 -17.12
N ARG A 358 -5.37 -11.03 -16.37
CA ARG A 358 -5.29 -9.61 -16.73
C ARG A 358 -4.14 -8.92 -16.01
N GLN A 359 -3.50 -7.95 -16.66
CA GLN A 359 -2.48 -7.12 -16.06
C GLN A 359 -3.07 -6.30 -14.89
N PRO A 360 -2.51 -6.39 -13.67
CA PRO A 360 -2.98 -5.64 -12.51
C PRO A 360 -2.67 -4.16 -12.69
N GLY A 361 -3.59 -3.30 -12.26
CA GLY A 361 -3.34 -1.88 -12.12
C GLY A 361 -2.55 -1.56 -10.85
N GLU A 362 -2.27 -0.27 -10.64
CA GLU A 362 -1.53 0.20 -9.48
C GLU A 362 -2.22 -0.14 -8.14
N HIS A 363 -3.56 -0.15 -8.13
CA HIS A 363 -4.33 -0.53 -6.95
C HIS A 363 -4.08 -1.98 -6.53
N GLU A 364 -4.06 -2.92 -7.47
CA GLU A 364 -3.86 -4.34 -7.15
C GLU A 364 -2.42 -4.66 -6.77
N LEU A 365 -1.44 -3.95 -7.33
CA LEU A 365 -0.04 -4.07 -6.90
C LEU A 365 0.15 -3.55 -5.47
N ARG A 366 -0.51 -2.45 -5.09
CA ARG A 366 -0.53 -1.97 -3.69
C ARG A 366 -1.20 -2.97 -2.76
N LEU A 367 -2.34 -3.54 -3.15
CA LEU A 367 -3.00 -4.59 -2.37
C LEU A 367 -2.09 -5.80 -2.18
N LEU A 368 -1.44 -6.29 -3.23
CA LEU A 368 -0.50 -7.42 -3.14
C LEU A 368 0.61 -7.16 -2.11
N SER A 369 1.13 -5.93 -2.05
CA SER A 369 2.14 -5.51 -1.07
C SER A 369 1.58 -5.53 0.36
N LEU A 370 0.36 -5.00 0.57
CA LEU A 370 -0.30 -5.05 1.88
C LEU A 370 -0.57 -6.51 2.33
N PHE A 371 -0.95 -7.39 1.42
CA PHE A 371 -1.10 -8.82 1.72
C PHE A 371 0.23 -9.47 2.09
N ALA A 372 1.31 -9.15 1.39
CA ALA A 372 2.64 -9.65 1.73
C ALA A 372 3.07 -9.21 3.14
N GLN A 373 2.76 -7.97 3.55
CA GLN A 373 2.99 -7.50 4.92
C GLN A 373 2.13 -8.24 5.96
N SER A 374 0.85 -8.48 5.70
CA SER A 374 0.01 -9.27 6.62
C SER A 374 0.51 -10.72 6.74
N VAL A 375 1.00 -11.30 5.65
CA VAL A 375 1.63 -12.62 5.65
C VAL A 375 2.94 -12.59 6.45
N SER A 376 3.76 -11.55 6.34
CA SER A 376 5.01 -11.46 7.11
C SER A 376 4.74 -11.40 8.62
N ILE A 377 3.75 -10.62 9.06
CA ILE A 377 3.32 -10.57 10.46
C ILE A 377 2.85 -11.96 10.92
N LEU A 378 2.02 -12.64 10.13
CA LEU A 378 1.53 -13.97 10.47
C LEU A 378 2.68 -14.99 10.59
N LEU A 379 3.66 -14.95 9.67
CA LEU A 379 4.85 -15.81 9.73
C LEU A 379 5.71 -15.50 10.96
N LEU A 380 5.86 -14.23 11.36
CA LEU A 380 6.55 -13.85 12.59
C LEU A 380 5.84 -14.38 13.84
N ILE A 381 4.51 -14.25 13.91
CA ILE A 381 3.72 -14.78 15.03
C ILE A 381 3.87 -16.30 15.11
N GLN A 382 3.73 -17.00 13.97
CA GLN A 382 3.90 -18.44 13.91
C GLN A 382 5.32 -18.90 14.26
N ARG A 383 6.34 -18.15 13.82
CA ARG A 383 7.74 -18.43 14.17
C ARG A 383 8.00 -18.19 15.65
N GLY A 384 7.42 -17.14 16.25
CA GLY A 384 7.49 -16.89 17.68
C GLY A 384 6.86 -18.02 18.51
N THR A 385 5.68 -18.50 18.10
CA THR A 385 5.02 -19.63 18.78
C THR A 385 5.78 -20.94 18.59
N ALA A 386 6.25 -21.24 17.38
CA ALA A 386 7.01 -22.46 17.11
C ALA A 386 8.39 -22.45 17.77
N PHE A 387 9.04 -21.29 17.85
CA PHE A 387 10.29 -21.10 18.57
C PHE A 387 10.08 -21.27 20.08
N ALA A 388 9.03 -20.68 20.66
CA ALA A 388 8.71 -20.83 22.08
C ALA A 388 8.35 -22.28 22.43
N GLU A 389 7.54 -22.97 21.61
CA GLU A 389 7.22 -24.38 21.80
C GLU A 389 8.46 -25.28 21.61
N GLY A 390 9.30 -24.98 20.62
CA GLY A 390 10.58 -25.66 20.39
C GLY A 390 11.53 -25.52 21.57
N GLN A 391 11.64 -24.32 22.15
CA GLN A 391 12.47 -24.07 23.34
C GLN A 391 11.94 -24.85 24.55
N LEU A 392 10.63 -24.89 24.77
CA LEU A 392 10.02 -25.70 25.84
C LEU A 392 10.24 -27.21 25.65
N ARG A 393 10.23 -27.72 24.39
CA ARG A 393 10.55 -29.11 24.08
C ARG A 393 12.03 -29.42 24.33
N GLU A 394 12.93 -28.54 23.93
CA GLU A 394 14.38 -28.69 24.17
C GLU A 394 14.70 -28.64 25.68
N GLU A 395 14.11 -27.70 26.44
CA GLU A 395 14.25 -27.61 27.90
C GLU A 395 13.72 -28.88 28.60
N LEU A 396 12.55 -29.38 28.20
CA LEU A 396 12.02 -30.63 28.74
C LEU A 396 12.98 -31.80 28.49
N PHE A 397 13.56 -31.90 27.28
CA PHE A 397 14.43 -33.02 26.96
C PHE A 397 15.79 -32.91 27.65
N GLU A 398 16.34 -31.70 27.80
CA GLU A 398 17.52 -31.44 28.63
C GLU A 398 17.26 -31.83 30.10
N ASP A 399 16.12 -31.42 30.68
CA ASP A 399 15.76 -31.78 32.06
C ASP A 399 15.68 -33.32 32.24
N LEU A 400 15.09 -34.00 31.27
CA LEU A 400 14.96 -35.46 31.23
C LEU A 400 16.33 -36.16 31.15
N LEU A 401 17.25 -35.68 30.30
CA LEU A 401 18.59 -36.26 30.15
C LEU A 401 19.50 -35.98 31.35
N ASN A 402 19.25 -34.89 32.09
CA ASN A 402 20.03 -34.52 33.27
C ASN A 402 19.47 -35.06 34.59
N CYS A 403 18.34 -35.80 34.54
CA CYS A 403 17.62 -36.28 35.72
C CYS A 403 17.34 -35.16 36.73
N SER A 404 16.80 -34.03 36.24
CA SER A 404 16.46 -32.90 37.10
C SER A 404 15.40 -33.29 38.15
N TRP A 405 15.32 -32.53 39.25
CA TRP A 405 14.65 -32.79 40.55
C TRP A 405 13.13 -33.08 40.53
N LEU A 406 12.53 -33.25 39.36
CA LEU A 406 11.11 -33.54 39.18
C LEU A 406 10.84 -35.05 39.26
N THR A 407 9.64 -35.42 39.71
CA THR A 407 9.20 -36.82 39.73
C THR A 407 8.79 -37.29 38.32
N PRO A 408 8.79 -38.61 38.03
CA PRO A 408 8.34 -39.16 36.75
C PRO A 408 6.96 -38.66 36.31
N GLU A 409 6.01 -38.50 37.25
CA GLU A 409 4.66 -38.01 36.97
C GLU A 409 4.66 -36.55 36.52
N GLN A 410 5.55 -35.72 37.08
CA GLN A 410 5.67 -34.31 36.71
C GLN A 410 6.26 -34.16 35.30
N TYR A 411 7.21 -35.01 34.92
CA TYR A 411 7.70 -35.07 33.53
C TYR A 411 6.63 -35.55 32.55
N ALA A 412 5.89 -36.59 32.90
CA ALA A 412 4.79 -37.09 32.07
C ALA A 412 3.70 -36.03 31.85
N GLU A 413 3.39 -35.22 32.86
CA GLU A 413 2.44 -34.11 32.73
C GLU A 413 2.98 -32.97 31.85
N ARG A 414 4.25 -32.59 32.00
CA ARG A 414 4.91 -31.61 31.11
C ARG A 414 4.96 -32.08 29.66
N ALA A 415 5.30 -33.35 29.43
CA ALA A 415 5.33 -33.96 28.10
C ALA A 415 3.93 -33.98 27.47
N ARG A 416 2.88 -34.35 28.23
CA ARG A 416 1.49 -34.36 27.74
C ARG A 416 1.01 -32.99 27.27
N ARG A 417 1.42 -31.90 27.92
CA ARG A 417 1.11 -30.52 27.46
C ARG A 417 1.76 -30.17 26.12
N LEU A 418 2.84 -30.86 25.74
CA LEU A 418 3.51 -30.73 24.45
C LEU A 418 3.07 -31.84 23.47
N SER A 419 1.97 -32.54 23.77
CA SER A 419 1.42 -33.64 22.97
C SER A 419 2.36 -34.85 22.84
N ILE A 420 3.15 -35.13 23.87
CA ILE A 420 4.08 -36.26 23.95
C ILE A 420 3.65 -37.16 25.12
N ASP A 421 3.39 -38.44 24.85
CA ASP A 421 3.05 -39.41 25.90
C ASP A 421 4.23 -40.33 26.17
N LEU A 422 5.00 -40.03 27.21
CA LEU A 422 6.19 -40.81 27.58
C LEU A 422 5.90 -42.26 28.00
N ASN A 423 4.63 -42.67 28.16
CA ASN A 423 4.27 -44.05 28.48
C ASN A 423 4.19 -44.96 27.25
N GLU A 424 4.04 -44.39 26.06
CA GLU A 424 4.09 -45.15 24.81
C GLU A 424 5.54 -45.61 24.52
N PRO A 425 5.76 -46.61 23.66
CA PRO A 425 7.11 -47.03 23.26
C PRO A 425 7.86 -45.90 22.55
N HIS A 426 9.05 -45.58 23.02
CA HIS A 426 9.97 -44.60 22.43
C HIS A 426 11.32 -45.23 22.11
N THR A 427 12.01 -44.62 21.16
CA THR A 427 13.39 -44.93 20.79
C THR A 427 14.27 -43.69 20.94
N VAL A 428 15.54 -43.89 21.25
CA VAL A 428 16.55 -42.84 21.22
C VAL A 428 17.41 -43.02 19.98
N VAL A 429 17.54 -41.96 19.18
CA VAL A 429 18.38 -41.94 17.99
C VAL A 429 19.41 -40.83 18.14
N ILE A 430 20.67 -41.16 17.92
CA ILE A 430 21.79 -40.23 17.97
C ILE A 430 22.43 -40.16 16.60
N ALA A 431 22.46 -38.98 16.01
CA ALA A 431 23.05 -38.73 14.71
C ALA A 431 24.24 -37.78 14.85
N ARG A 432 25.39 -38.16 14.27
CA ARG A 432 26.58 -37.32 14.20
C ARG A 432 26.98 -37.10 12.74
N PRO A 433 26.86 -35.86 12.21
CA PRO A 433 27.47 -35.50 10.95
C PRO A 433 29.00 -35.54 11.07
N GLU A 434 29.70 -36.27 10.19
CA GLU A 434 31.17 -36.42 10.20
C GLU A 434 31.91 -35.18 9.63
N GLY A 435 31.25 -34.01 9.65
CA GLY A 435 31.74 -32.77 9.05
C GLY A 435 30.91 -31.56 9.43
N LYS A 436 30.98 -30.49 8.63
CA LYS A 436 30.21 -29.25 8.88
C LYS A 436 28.76 -29.44 8.46
N GLY A 437 27.89 -29.80 9.41
CA GLY A 437 26.47 -30.00 9.11
C GLY A 437 25.52 -29.84 10.29
N LEU A 438 26.04 -29.71 11.52
CA LEU A 438 25.23 -29.78 12.74
C LEU A 438 24.10 -28.74 12.79
N GLY A 439 24.34 -27.50 12.34
CA GLY A 439 23.29 -26.47 12.30
C GLY A 439 22.14 -26.82 11.34
N ARG A 440 22.45 -27.35 10.14
CA ARG A 440 21.44 -27.82 9.18
C ARG A 440 20.69 -29.04 9.74
N ALA A 441 21.41 -29.98 10.34
CA ALA A 441 20.83 -31.16 10.99
C ALA A 441 19.89 -30.78 12.15
N ALA A 442 20.28 -29.82 12.99
CA ALA A 442 19.47 -29.33 14.10
C ALA A 442 18.19 -28.61 13.63
N GLY A 443 18.26 -27.89 12.51
CA GLY A 443 17.09 -27.30 11.85
C GLY A 443 16.12 -28.35 11.34
N TRP A 444 16.63 -29.37 10.62
CA TRP A 444 15.83 -30.52 10.19
C TRP A 444 15.19 -31.25 11.37
N ALA A 445 15.96 -31.49 12.43
CA ALA A 445 15.51 -32.20 13.62
C ALA A 445 14.32 -31.51 14.29
N SER A 446 14.31 -30.17 14.35
CA SER A 446 13.16 -29.41 14.88
C SER A 446 11.88 -29.74 14.12
N SER A 447 11.94 -29.76 12.79
CA SER A 447 10.79 -30.05 11.93
C SER A 447 10.42 -31.54 11.95
N TYR A 448 11.41 -32.42 12.04
CA TYR A 448 11.20 -33.86 12.08
C TYR A 448 10.47 -34.29 13.36
N THR A 449 10.96 -33.85 14.54
CA THR A 449 10.36 -34.22 15.82
C THR A 449 9.02 -33.54 16.06
N ALA A 450 8.81 -32.31 15.58
CA ALA A 450 7.49 -31.68 15.63
C ALA A 450 6.43 -32.49 14.86
N ARG A 451 6.77 -33.04 13.69
CA ARG A 451 5.86 -33.90 12.90
C ARG A 451 5.64 -35.28 13.52
N ARG A 452 6.64 -35.81 14.21
CA ARG A 452 6.65 -37.16 14.79
C ARG A 452 6.26 -37.17 16.27
N SER A 453 5.82 -36.05 16.85
CA SER A 453 5.57 -35.92 18.31
C SER A 453 6.77 -36.38 19.16
N GLY A 454 7.98 -36.04 18.72
CA GLY A 454 9.23 -36.37 19.41
C GLY A 454 9.87 -35.18 20.11
N LEU A 455 11.02 -35.43 20.72
CA LEU A 455 11.93 -34.41 21.28
C LEU A 455 13.28 -34.45 20.58
N LYS A 456 13.97 -33.31 20.53
CA LYS A 456 15.32 -33.21 20.01
C LYS A 456 16.22 -32.40 20.93
N ASN A 457 17.51 -32.66 20.84
CA ASN A 457 18.53 -31.94 21.58
C ASN A 457 19.86 -31.99 20.83
N VAL A 458 20.75 -31.03 21.09
CA VAL A 458 22.09 -30.98 20.49
C VAL A 458 23.11 -30.99 21.61
N ARG A 459 23.94 -32.03 21.66
CA ARG A 459 24.98 -32.20 22.68
C ARG A 459 26.33 -32.39 22.01
N GLY A 460 27.20 -31.38 22.15
CA GLY A 460 28.50 -31.37 21.47
C GLY A 460 28.33 -31.36 19.95
N ASP A 461 28.82 -32.39 19.27
CA ASP A 461 28.70 -32.62 17.83
C ASP A 461 27.58 -33.60 17.45
N GLN A 462 26.74 -33.99 18.42
CA GLN A 462 25.70 -34.99 18.24
C GLN A 462 24.30 -34.37 18.32
N LEU A 463 23.44 -34.83 17.43
CA LEU A 463 22.00 -34.62 17.48
C LEU A 463 21.36 -35.81 18.20
N VAL A 464 20.62 -35.55 19.26
CA VAL A 464 19.92 -36.57 20.06
C VAL A 464 18.43 -36.40 19.83
N LEU A 465 17.74 -37.49 19.47
CA LEU A 465 16.31 -37.52 19.19
C LEU A 465 15.63 -38.55 20.08
N LEU A 466 14.46 -38.19 20.60
CA LEU A 466 13.50 -39.10 21.20
C LEU A 466 12.30 -39.20 20.26
N LEU A 467 12.05 -40.39 19.74
CA LEU A 467 11.02 -40.64 18.73
C LEU A 467 10.05 -41.72 19.22
N PRO A 468 8.73 -41.56 19.03
CA PRO A 468 7.79 -42.64 19.30
C PRO A 468 8.01 -43.78 18.30
N GLY A 469 8.10 -45.01 18.81
CA GLY A 469 8.37 -46.18 17.99
C GLY A 469 8.77 -47.39 18.83
N SER A 470 8.60 -48.58 18.25
CA SER A 470 8.95 -49.86 18.86
C SER A 470 10.19 -50.52 18.23
N ASP A 471 10.75 -49.95 17.17
CA ASP A 471 11.85 -50.52 16.39
C ASP A 471 12.95 -49.46 16.21
N ALA A 472 14.00 -49.55 17.05
CA ALA A 472 15.09 -48.58 17.03
C ALA A 472 15.89 -48.63 15.72
N ALA A 473 16.03 -49.81 15.11
CA ALA A 473 16.75 -49.99 13.85
C ALA A 473 16.03 -49.29 12.68
N ALA A 474 14.70 -49.42 12.62
CA ALA A 474 13.89 -48.74 11.60
C ALA A 474 13.94 -47.22 11.76
N GLU A 475 13.80 -46.71 13.00
CA GLU A 475 13.86 -45.27 13.28
C GLU A 475 15.25 -44.70 12.99
N GLY A 476 16.32 -45.40 13.39
CA GLY A 476 17.70 -45.02 13.06
C GLY A 476 17.94 -44.93 11.55
N ARG A 477 17.48 -45.92 10.78
CA ARG A 477 17.58 -45.91 9.31
C ARG A 477 16.82 -44.77 8.67
N ALA A 478 15.61 -44.47 9.13
CA ALA A 478 14.82 -43.35 8.61
C ALA A 478 15.53 -41.99 8.85
N VAL A 479 16.09 -41.80 10.04
CA VAL A 479 16.88 -40.59 10.37
C VAL A 479 18.14 -40.51 9.51
N PHE A 480 18.84 -41.63 9.33
CA PHE A 480 20.04 -41.71 8.48
C PHE A 480 19.74 -41.37 7.01
N GLU A 481 18.68 -41.92 6.43
CA GLU A 481 18.31 -41.68 5.03
C GLU A 481 17.95 -40.21 4.78
N GLU A 482 17.14 -39.59 5.65
CA GLU A 482 16.77 -38.17 5.50
C GLU A 482 17.97 -37.23 5.70
N LEU A 483 18.81 -37.47 6.71
CA LEU A 483 19.98 -36.62 6.97
C LEU A 483 21.06 -36.78 5.90
N SER A 484 21.27 -37.99 5.39
CA SER A 484 22.23 -38.24 4.30
C SER A 484 21.79 -37.60 2.99
N GLY A 485 20.48 -37.49 2.73
CA GLY A 485 19.96 -36.75 1.58
C GLY A 485 20.06 -35.23 1.71
N LEU A 486 20.11 -34.72 2.95
CA LEU A 486 20.15 -33.28 3.26
C LEU A 486 21.57 -32.71 3.33
N LEU A 487 22.54 -33.51 3.76
CA LEU A 487 23.90 -33.07 4.08
C LEU A 487 24.91 -33.57 3.05
N ASP A 488 25.90 -32.72 2.75
CA ASP A 488 27.02 -33.04 1.84
C ASP A 488 28.13 -33.88 2.51
N HIS A 489 27.85 -34.43 3.69
CA HIS A 489 28.81 -35.16 4.53
C HIS A 489 28.18 -36.46 5.06
N PRO A 490 28.97 -37.51 5.29
CA PRO A 490 28.50 -38.74 5.92
C PRO A 490 27.87 -38.44 7.29
N VAL A 491 26.81 -39.18 7.62
CA VAL A 491 26.15 -39.10 8.93
C VAL A 491 26.18 -40.49 9.55
N THR A 492 26.74 -40.59 10.74
CA THR A 492 26.73 -41.85 11.50
C THR A 492 25.57 -41.80 12.49
N VAL A 493 24.78 -42.87 12.59
CA VAL A 493 23.57 -42.93 13.42
C VAL A 493 23.60 -44.15 14.33
N GLY A 494 23.49 -43.92 15.64
CA GLY A 494 23.28 -44.97 16.64
C GLY A 494 21.86 -44.90 17.19
N ALA A 495 21.18 -46.03 17.31
CA ALA A 495 19.83 -46.08 17.86
C ALA A 495 19.67 -47.13 18.97
N ALA A 496 18.78 -46.88 19.91
CA ALA A 496 18.45 -47.82 20.98
C ALA A 496 17.00 -47.70 21.44
N GLY A 497 16.48 -48.77 22.05
CA GLY A 497 15.10 -48.92 22.48
C GLY A 497 14.45 -50.19 21.91
N PRO A 498 13.11 -50.33 22.02
CA PRO A 498 12.21 -49.35 22.60
C PRO A 498 12.20 -49.37 24.13
N PHE A 499 11.73 -48.28 24.73
CA PHE A 499 11.47 -48.18 26.16
C PHE A 499 10.19 -47.38 26.42
N SER A 500 9.65 -47.49 27.64
CA SER A 500 8.47 -46.74 28.09
C SER A 500 8.74 -46.14 29.47
N GLY A 501 8.22 -44.93 29.70
CA GLY A 501 8.45 -44.16 30.93
C GLY A 501 9.81 -43.46 30.97
N THR A 502 10.03 -42.65 32.00
CA THR A 502 11.24 -41.82 32.12
C THR A 502 12.44 -42.56 32.72
N ALA A 503 12.23 -43.64 33.46
CA ALA A 503 13.28 -44.32 34.21
C ALA A 503 14.35 -44.96 33.30
N ALA A 504 13.95 -45.52 32.16
CA ALA A 504 14.84 -46.21 31.23
C ALA A 504 15.52 -45.26 30.21
N LEU A 505 15.09 -43.99 30.12
CA LEU A 505 15.56 -43.06 29.09
C LEU A 505 17.08 -42.88 29.11
N LEU A 506 17.68 -42.70 30.29
CA LEU A 506 19.12 -42.42 30.40
C LEU A 506 19.96 -43.63 29.99
N ASP A 507 19.51 -44.84 30.33
CA ASP A 507 20.20 -46.07 29.97
C ASP A 507 20.07 -46.33 28.46
N THR A 508 18.88 -46.14 27.88
CA THR A 508 18.68 -46.22 26.42
C THR A 508 19.47 -45.15 25.67
N TYR A 509 19.57 -43.93 26.20
CA TYR A 509 20.42 -42.89 25.63
C TYR A 509 21.90 -43.31 25.60
N ARG A 510 22.43 -43.85 26.71
CA ARG A 510 23.81 -44.36 26.77
C ARG A 510 24.04 -45.51 25.80
N GLU A 511 23.06 -46.40 25.65
CA GLU A 511 23.13 -47.51 24.68
C GLU A 511 23.18 -46.99 23.23
N ALA A 512 22.39 -45.98 22.87
CA ALA A 512 22.47 -45.35 21.55
C ALA A 512 23.82 -44.66 21.30
N VAL A 513 24.40 -43.99 22.31
CA VAL A 513 25.76 -43.41 22.22
C VAL A 513 26.79 -44.51 21.96
N ARG A 514 26.71 -45.61 22.71
CA ARG A 514 27.61 -46.77 22.55
C ARG A 514 27.50 -47.39 21.15
N CYS A 515 26.31 -47.45 20.56
CA CYS A 515 26.14 -47.91 19.18
C CYS A 515 26.84 -46.99 18.17
N LEU A 516 26.68 -45.67 18.32
CA LEU A 516 27.38 -44.68 17.50
C LEU A 516 28.90 -44.79 17.65
N ASP A 517 29.40 -44.89 18.88
CA ASP A 517 30.82 -45.02 19.18
C ASP A 517 31.40 -46.33 18.62
N ALA A 518 30.64 -47.44 18.68
CA ALA A 518 31.04 -48.71 18.09
C ALA A 518 31.15 -48.62 16.57
N LEU A 519 30.17 -48.02 15.88
CA LEU A 519 30.26 -47.77 14.43
C LEU A 519 31.53 -46.97 14.09
N THR A 520 31.83 -45.95 14.90
CA THR A 520 33.02 -45.12 14.73
C THR A 520 34.31 -45.93 14.90
N ALA A 521 34.40 -46.71 15.98
CA ALA A 521 35.59 -47.49 16.30
C ALA A 521 35.86 -48.62 15.29
N LEU A 522 34.81 -49.15 14.66
CA LEU A 522 34.90 -50.17 13.61
C LEU A 522 35.18 -49.58 12.22
N GLY A 523 35.24 -48.26 12.07
CA GLY A 523 35.42 -47.59 10.77
C GLY A 523 34.18 -47.58 9.88
N ASN A 524 33.00 -47.85 10.45
CA ASN A 524 31.71 -47.84 9.77
C ASN A 524 31.03 -46.46 9.85
N THR A 525 31.81 -45.38 9.73
CA THR A 525 31.28 -44.01 9.69
C THR A 525 30.40 -43.81 8.46
N GLY A 526 29.29 -43.08 8.60
CA GLY A 526 28.32 -42.92 7.51
C GLY A 526 27.33 -44.08 7.38
N GLN A 527 27.07 -44.79 8.48
CA GLN A 527 26.08 -45.87 8.55
C GLN A 527 25.14 -45.67 9.75
N SER A 528 24.03 -46.42 9.76
CA SER A 528 23.12 -46.53 10.89
C SER A 528 23.17 -47.93 11.49
N ALA A 529 23.15 -48.04 12.81
CA ALA A 529 22.93 -49.30 13.50
C ALA A 529 22.20 -49.11 14.82
N ALA A 530 21.34 -50.06 15.15
CA ALA A 530 20.83 -50.25 16.50
C ALA A 530 21.57 -51.37 17.24
N ALA A 531 21.38 -51.46 18.56
CA ALA A 531 22.08 -52.44 19.39
C ALA A 531 21.86 -53.89 18.93
N ASP A 532 20.67 -54.23 18.44
CA ASP A 532 20.33 -55.57 17.92
C ASP A 532 20.99 -55.90 16.57
N GLU A 533 21.31 -54.89 15.76
CA GLU A 533 22.00 -55.04 14.47
C GLU A 533 23.53 -55.20 14.61
N LEU A 534 24.10 -54.86 15.78
CA LEU A 534 25.54 -54.98 16.06
C LEU A 534 25.95 -56.38 16.57
N GLY A 535 25.02 -57.33 16.59
CA GLY A 535 25.31 -58.73 16.93
C GLY A 535 25.94 -58.90 18.30
N PHE A 536 27.10 -59.56 18.39
CA PHE A 536 27.76 -59.78 19.69
C PHE A 536 28.25 -58.48 20.35
N LEU A 537 28.58 -57.46 19.54
CA LEU A 537 28.99 -56.15 20.05
C LEU A 537 27.80 -55.45 20.70
N GLY A 538 26.62 -55.55 20.09
CA GLY A 538 25.36 -55.09 20.69
C GLY A 538 25.14 -55.60 22.11
N MET A 539 25.35 -56.91 22.31
CA MET A 539 25.25 -57.55 23.63
C MET A 539 26.27 -57.00 24.65
N LEU A 540 27.47 -56.61 24.22
CA LEU A 540 28.50 -56.01 25.10
C LEU A 540 28.24 -54.53 25.39
N LEU A 541 27.55 -53.84 24.48
CA LEU A 541 27.24 -52.42 24.58
C LEU A 541 25.95 -52.18 25.38
N SER A 542 25.07 -53.18 25.48
CA SER A 542 23.83 -53.11 26.27
C SER A 542 24.06 -53.39 27.76
N ASP A 543 23.49 -52.60 28.66
CA ASP A 543 23.63 -52.81 30.11
C ASP A 543 22.90 -54.07 30.60
N ASN A 544 21.84 -54.50 29.91
CA ASN A 544 21.10 -55.73 30.24
C ASN A 544 21.73 -57.01 29.69
N HIS A 545 22.80 -56.90 28.88
CA HIS A 545 23.55 -58.03 28.31
C HIS A 545 22.64 -59.18 27.87
N ASP A 546 21.69 -58.95 26.93
CA ASP A 546 20.69 -59.95 26.55
C ASP A 546 21.30 -61.11 25.74
N VAL A 547 21.90 -62.04 26.48
CA VAL A 547 22.51 -63.26 25.95
C VAL A 547 21.45 -64.16 25.28
N ASP A 548 20.18 -64.15 25.71
CA ASP A 548 19.15 -64.99 25.11
C ASP A 548 18.78 -64.50 23.71
N SER A 549 18.61 -63.19 23.54
CA SER A 549 18.35 -62.58 22.24
C SER A 549 19.52 -62.82 21.28
N PHE A 550 20.77 -62.64 21.74
CA PHE A 550 21.95 -62.93 20.92
C PHE A 550 22.03 -64.39 20.47
N ILE A 551 21.84 -65.37 21.38
CA ILE A 551 21.83 -66.80 21.02
C ILE A 551 20.73 -67.10 20.00
N ARG A 552 19.53 -66.53 20.19
CA ARG A 552 18.39 -66.75 19.30
C ARG A 552 18.64 -66.15 17.91
N SER A 553 19.22 -64.96 17.83
CA SER A 553 19.59 -64.33 16.57
C SER A 553 20.64 -65.16 15.81
N ALA A 554 21.72 -65.58 16.50
CA ALA A 554 22.85 -66.26 15.84
C ALA A 554 22.58 -67.73 15.48
N ILE A 555 21.89 -68.49 16.33
CA ILE A 555 21.70 -69.95 16.17
C ILE A 555 20.27 -70.43 16.45
N GLY A 556 19.30 -69.53 16.68
CA GLY A 556 17.91 -69.86 16.98
C GLY A 556 17.25 -70.82 15.97
N PRO A 557 17.35 -70.58 14.65
CA PRO A 557 16.78 -71.48 13.65
C PRO A 557 17.31 -72.92 13.74
N VAL A 558 18.57 -73.10 14.14
CA VAL A 558 19.19 -74.42 14.32
C VAL A 558 18.71 -75.08 15.62
N LEU A 559 18.58 -74.30 16.70
CA LEU A 559 18.03 -74.78 17.98
C LEU A 559 16.58 -75.22 17.85
N GLU A 560 15.76 -74.42 17.17
CA GLU A 560 14.34 -74.70 16.92
C GLU A 560 14.18 -75.94 16.04
N TYR A 561 15.01 -76.09 15.00
CA TYR A 561 14.98 -77.27 14.13
C TYR A 561 15.40 -78.54 14.89
N ASP A 562 16.47 -78.48 15.69
CA ASP A 562 16.90 -79.62 16.52
C ASP A 562 15.80 -80.03 17.50
N ALA A 563 15.11 -79.07 18.13
CA ALA A 563 14.00 -79.35 19.02
C ALA A 563 12.78 -79.96 18.30
N ALA A 564 12.42 -79.43 17.13
CA ALA A 564 11.24 -79.88 16.38
C ALA A 564 11.43 -81.23 15.68
N GLN A 565 12.64 -81.52 15.19
CA GLN A 565 12.94 -82.70 14.38
C GLN A 565 13.78 -83.75 15.12
N SER A 566 14.11 -83.51 16.40
CA SER A 566 15.00 -84.36 17.21
C SER A 566 16.33 -84.66 16.51
N THR A 567 16.92 -83.64 15.88
CA THR A 567 18.23 -83.72 15.22
C THR A 567 19.38 -83.29 16.12
N GLU A 568 20.61 -83.44 15.64
CA GLU A 568 21.84 -83.05 16.36
C GLU A 568 22.69 -82.06 15.54
N LEU A 569 22.05 -81.08 14.91
CA LEU A 569 22.71 -80.07 14.09
C LEU A 569 23.61 -79.16 14.93
N VAL A 570 23.19 -78.74 16.13
CA VAL A 570 24.02 -77.94 17.06
C VAL A 570 25.29 -78.70 17.43
N ARG A 571 25.19 -79.99 17.76
CA ARG A 571 26.34 -80.85 18.09
C ARG A 571 27.28 -81.00 16.90
N THR A 572 26.71 -81.13 15.70
CA THR A 572 27.49 -81.26 14.46
C THR A 572 28.21 -79.95 14.11
N LEU A 573 27.54 -78.81 14.29
CA LEU A 573 28.10 -77.48 14.10
C LEU A 573 29.24 -77.21 15.10
N GLN A 574 29.09 -77.58 16.37
CA GLN A 574 30.16 -77.50 17.36
C GLN A 574 31.38 -78.34 16.97
N ALA A 575 31.19 -79.61 16.60
CA ALA A 575 32.30 -80.49 16.21
C ALA A 575 33.00 -80.00 14.94
N TYR A 576 32.25 -79.47 13.98
CA TYR A 576 32.78 -78.86 12.77
C TYR A 576 33.72 -77.67 13.07
N LEU A 577 33.29 -76.75 13.93
CA LEU A 577 34.08 -75.57 14.29
C LEU A 577 35.32 -75.94 15.13
N HIS A 578 35.22 -76.91 16.04
CA HIS A 578 36.37 -77.41 16.82
C HIS A 578 37.41 -78.11 15.96
N SER A 579 36.99 -78.66 14.81
CA SER A 579 37.85 -79.41 13.89
C SER A 579 38.49 -78.52 12.81
N GLY A 580 38.53 -77.20 13.03
CA GLY A 580 39.10 -76.25 12.07
C GLY A 580 38.30 -76.12 10.79
N ASN A 581 36.97 -76.20 10.87
CA ASN A 581 36.04 -76.12 9.73
C ASN A 581 36.21 -77.28 8.70
N SER A 582 36.69 -78.45 9.14
CA SER A 582 36.85 -79.65 8.31
C SER A 582 35.70 -80.66 8.53
N PRO A 583 34.87 -80.97 7.51
CA PRO A 583 33.81 -81.98 7.63
C PRO A 583 34.35 -83.38 7.93
N THR A 584 35.53 -83.73 7.39
CA THR A 584 36.18 -85.03 7.59
C THR A 584 36.59 -85.23 9.05
N ASN A 585 37.29 -84.24 9.63
CA ASN A 585 37.74 -84.30 11.01
C ASN A 585 36.55 -84.25 11.99
N ALA A 586 35.50 -83.49 11.65
CA ALA A 586 34.28 -83.45 12.43
C ALA A 586 33.53 -84.79 12.42
N ALA A 587 33.58 -85.53 11.32
CA ALA A 587 32.97 -86.85 11.20
C ALA A 587 33.67 -87.89 12.09
N GLU A 588 35.00 -87.83 12.16
CA GLU A 588 35.79 -88.63 13.10
C GLU A 588 35.42 -88.31 14.56
N ALA A 589 35.35 -87.03 14.92
CA ALA A 589 35.00 -86.60 16.28
C ALA A 589 33.56 -86.98 16.69
N LEU A 590 32.64 -87.08 15.73
CA LEU A 590 31.24 -87.44 15.95
C LEU A 590 30.96 -88.95 15.79
N TYR A 591 31.96 -89.75 15.38
CA TYR A 591 31.81 -91.18 15.03
C TYR A 591 30.71 -91.42 13.98
N VAL A 592 30.66 -90.59 12.94
CA VAL A 592 29.73 -90.73 11.81
C VAL A 592 30.47 -90.68 10.48
N HIS A 593 29.79 -91.04 9.38
CA HIS A 593 30.37 -90.91 8.04
C HIS A 593 30.47 -89.44 7.60
N PRO A 594 31.54 -89.01 6.89
CA PRO A 594 31.70 -87.63 6.39
C PRO A 594 30.49 -87.08 5.63
N ASN A 595 29.87 -87.89 4.77
CA ASN A 595 28.64 -87.53 4.05
C ASN A 595 27.48 -87.10 4.98
N THR A 596 27.37 -87.70 6.16
CA THR A 596 26.33 -87.34 7.14
C THR A 596 26.60 -85.94 7.70
N VAL A 597 27.86 -85.60 7.97
CA VAL A 597 28.25 -84.25 8.41
C VAL A 597 27.98 -83.24 7.31
N SER A 598 28.41 -83.51 6.07
CA SER A 598 28.15 -82.63 4.92
C SER A 598 26.66 -82.36 4.75
N ARG A 599 25.80 -83.39 4.79
CA ARG A 599 24.35 -83.24 4.69
C ARG A 599 23.75 -82.42 5.85
N ARG A 600 24.26 -82.59 7.07
CA ARG A 600 23.84 -81.79 8.22
C ARG A 600 24.28 -80.33 8.08
N LEU A 601 25.48 -80.07 7.55
CA LEU A 601 25.97 -78.71 7.27
C LEU A 601 25.23 -78.04 6.11
N GLU A 602 24.80 -78.77 5.09
CA GLU A 602 23.88 -78.27 4.05
C GLU A 602 22.54 -77.83 4.66
N ARG A 603 22.03 -78.60 5.64
CA ARG A 603 20.83 -78.22 6.38
C ARG A 603 21.05 -76.96 7.21
N VAL A 604 22.18 -76.85 7.93
CA VAL A 604 22.56 -75.63 8.67
C VAL A 604 22.65 -74.44 7.71
N THR A 605 23.21 -74.63 6.52
CA THR A 605 23.28 -73.59 5.48
C THR A 605 21.90 -73.16 5.01
N THR A 606 20.94 -74.09 4.96
CA THR A 606 19.54 -73.77 4.64
C THR A 606 18.86 -72.96 5.76
N LEU A 607 19.24 -73.19 7.03
CA LEU A 607 18.63 -72.54 8.20
C LEU A 607 19.24 -71.17 8.53
N LEU A 608 20.57 -71.04 8.43
CA LEU A 608 21.31 -69.81 8.76
C LEU A 608 21.64 -68.95 7.52
N GLY A 609 21.35 -69.47 6.32
CA GLY A 609 21.62 -68.82 5.05
C GLY A 609 23.04 -69.09 4.50
N PRO A 610 23.29 -68.80 3.21
CA PRO A 610 24.52 -69.17 2.51
C PRO A 610 25.78 -68.46 3.00
N GLY A 611 25.63 -67.40 3.80
CA GLY A 611 26.73 -66.57 4.31
C GLY A 611 27.34 -67.03 5.63
N TRP A 612 26.76 -68.03 6.31
CA TRP A 612 27.08 -68.33 7.72
C TRP A 612 28.54 -68.66 8.01
N GLN A 613 29.32 -69.04 7.00
CA GLN A 613 30.75 -69.36 7.11
C GLN A 613 31.68 -68.15 6.96
N ARG A 614 31.16 -66.94 6.70
CA ARG A 614 31.97 -65.72 6.66
C ARG A 614 32.59 -65.44 8.04
N PRO A 615 33.81 -64.87 8.12
CA PRO A 615 34.53 -64.70 9.38
C PRO A 615 33.70 -64.08 10.51
N ASP A 616 32.96 -62.99 10.23
CA ASP A 616 32.18 -62.25 11.23
C ASP A 616 31.00 -63.07 11.77
N GLN A 617 30.21 -63.68 10.87
CA GLN A 617 29.10 -64.57 11.25
C GLN A 617 29.58 -65.84 11.95
N LEU A 618 30.73 -66.38 11.54
CA LEU A 618 31.32 -67.57 12.16
C LEU A 618 31.73 -67.30 13.60
N LEU A 619 32.28 -66.11 13.88
CA LEU A 619 32.62 -65.67 15.24
C LEU A 619 31.38 -65.59 16.12
N GLU A 620 30.29 -64.99 15.62
CA GLU A 620 29.03 -64.89 16.34
C GLU A 620 28.44 -66.27 16.66
N ILE A 621 28.43 -67.17 15.68
CA ILE A 621 27.97 -68.55 15.86
C ILE A 621 28.84 -69.28 16.90
N GLN A 622 30.16 -69.12 16.85
CA GLN A 622 31.07 -69.71 17.85
C GLN A 622 30.80 -69.20 19.27
N LEU A 623 30.60 -67.88 19.42
CA LEU A 623 30.25 -67.26 20.70
C LEU A 623 28.89 -67.74 21.21
N ALA A 624 27.87 -67.74 20.34
CA ALA A 624 26.52 -68.19 20.67
C ALA A 624 26.50 -69.67 21.11
N LEU A 625 27.24 -70.55 20.43
CA LEU A 625 27.36 -71.96 20.83
C LEU A 625 28.05 -72.15 22.19
N ARG A 626 29.08 -71.34 22.50
CA ARG A 626 29.75 -71.36 23.81
C ARG A 626 28.83 -70.86 24.92
N LEU A 627 28.14 -69.74 24.68
CA LEU A 627 27.18 -69.15 25.63
C LEU A 627 26.00 -70.09 25.89
N HIS A 628 25.44 -70.70 24.83
CA HIS A 628 24.35 -71.68 24.95
C HIS A 628 24.77 -72.88 25.82
N ARG A 629 25.96 -73.43 25.58
CA ARG A 629 26.51 -74.55 26.38
C ARG A 629 26.75 -74.15 27.84
N ALA A 630 27.34 -72.99 28.08
CA ALA A 630 27.60 -72.49 29.43
C ALA A 630 26.29 -72.30 30.20
N ARG A 631 25.27 -71.69 29.59
CA ARG A 631 23.94 -71.49 30.21
C ARG A 631 23.21 -72.80 30.48
N HIS A 632 23.26 -73.74 29.54
CA HIS A 632 22.64 -75.06 29.74
C HIS A 632 23.28 -75.79 30.93
N THR A 633 24.60 -75.69 31.09
CA THR A 633 25.33 -76.31 32.21
C THR A 633 25.03 -75.61 33.55
N LEU A 634 24.99 -74.28 33.57
CA LEU A 634 24.69 -73.50 34.76
C LEU A 634 23.25 -73.71 35.25
N ARG A 635 22.26 -73.69 34.34
CA ARG A 635 20.85 -73.97 34.67
C ARG A 635 20.64 -75.40 35.20
N GLN A 636 21.32 -76.39 34.61
CA GLN A 636 21.26 -77.78 35.09
C GLN A 636 21.91 -77.96 36.48
N ASN A 637 22.92 -77.14 36.81
CA ASN A 637 23.53 -77.14 38.14
C ASN A 637 22.64 -76.46 39.19
N ASP A 638 21.95 -75.38 38.85
CA ASP A 638 20.99 -74.72 39.75
C ASP A 638 19.80 -75.65 40.08
N ASP A 639 19.27 -76.36 39.09
CA ASP A 639 18.20 -77.36 39.30
C ASP A 639 18.68 -78.56 40.12
N ARG A 640 19.94 -79.00 39.95
CA ARG A 640 20.54 -80.06 40.77
C ARG A 640 20.75 -79.64 42.22
N VAL A 641 21.22 -78.41 42.47
CA VAL A 641 21.40 -77.88 43.83
C VAL A 641 20.06 -77.77 44.56
N LEU A 642 18.99 -77.35 43.86
CA LEU A 642 17.62 -77.31 44.40
C LEU A 642 17.05 -78.70 44.73
N LEU A 643 17.39 -79.73 43.94
CA LEU A 643 16.98 -81.12 44.19
C LEU A 643 17.79 -81.79 45.31
N THR A 644 19.08 -81.49 45.46
CA THR A 644 19.91 -81.99 46.57
C THR A 644 19.68 -81.25 47.89
N GLY A 645 19.21 -80.00 47.85
CA GLY A 645 18.84 -79.23 49.05
C GLY A 645 17.55 -79.71 49.74
N ARG A 646 16.71 -80.50 49.04
CA ARG A 646 15.49 -81.10 49.61
C ARG A 646 15.71 -82.48 50.25
N SER A 647 16.81 -83.17 49.97
CA SER A 647 17.11 -84.49 50.56
C SER A 647 18.00 -84.44 51.82
N GLY A 648 18.57 -83.27 52.17
CA GLY A 648 19.43 -83.10 53.34
C GLY A 648 18.75 -82.59 54.62
N ARG A 649 17.43 -82.38 54.64
CA ARG A 649 16.71 -81.77 55.79
C ARG A 649 15.83 -82.74 56.59
N SER A 650 16.02 -84.05 56.45
CA SER A 650 15.26 -85.09 57.18
C SER A 650 16.13 -86.03 58.04
N ALA A 651 17.29 -85.57 58.51
CA ALA A 651 18.05 -86.28 59.55
C ALA A 651 18.96 -85.32 60.32
N GLN A 652 18.36 -84.58 61.27
CA GLN A 652 18.98 -84.21 62.55
C GLN A 652 17.91 -83.69 63.51
#